data_AF-A0A518CNC1-F1
#
_entry.id   AF-A0A518CNC1-F1
#
_cell.length_a   1.000
_cell.length_b   1.000
_cell.length_c   1.000
_cell.angle_alpha   90.00
_cell.angle_beta   90.00
_cell.angle_gamma   90.00
#
_symmetry.space_group_name_H-M   'P 1'
#
loop_
_entity.id
_entity.type
_entity.pdbx_description
1 polymer ?
#
loop_
_entity_poly.entity_id
_entity_poly.type
_entity_poly.pdbx_seq_one_letter_code
_entity_poly.pdbx_strand_id
1 'polypeptide(L)'
;MNGSTSRRSWIITAGIVIYGALTAISAAMSTSVTHNEAAHVCAGLSYWEHGSWHTYAHNPPFAKLLMSLPAYAKGLSVPENLLLEHSSRRTEVLLAEVFLESNGESVYWMFTMARMVSVGCYIIAAVVISCISQRIFGGYANVVGSLMWCFNPFALSYAAIASPDMPSALMAIVCIDSIRHVFEKPLLLRVLWTGLVIGVAQITKFSLTLLYVVLIINAAYEIAIACLRCYGLKGNELPSSEVGDAGYSPIFQVCLCRKVIRTIGEVSLVLIGIMLVSVLVISAGYLSLPPVKFRQEVAYQSTHLTDIQSIVSLGPPFFANWTLGLLPEPYFYGLDKQLADFESGWENYYNGQVRRSGWPMYYVITMAAKLPEVYWILMIMAVVSLWRSRYEFSKVWLFVLFSLLVTGAVNYNNSINASRYLLPLFPCVAVLTGVIMASNRNEGRVWRKCFGATLLLGIPLSVLPWHPSYLGYFSSVSCEVGGMHRKFIYSENDWGQDILILDRWYAKKSFNASLHVAVYSPCPWPYPGLSSELRLNSTFMPTESVGRFARVPTCPKVGYLAISVTCLNLACATSYETGDRYPACSVKQTKFCKWVESRVPMDCVGASIYVYRFTSDDVDEWNAISDMPCELGQRSVE
;
A
#
# COMPACT_ATOMS: atom_id res chain seq x y z
N MET A 1 -18.39 23.67 23.38
CA MET A 1 -16.96 23.88 23.01
C MET A 1 -16.77 25.34 22.62
N ASN A 2 -15.73 26.03 23.11
CA ASN A 2 -15.47 27.42 22.71
C ASN A 2 -15.18 27.50 21.21
N GLY A 3 -16.00 28.24 20.46
CA GLY A 3 -15.88 28.36 18.99
C GLY A 3 -14.51 28.83 18.51
N SER A 4 -13.77 29.58 19.35
CA SER A 4 -12.41 30.05 19.05
C SER A 4 -11.38 28.92 18.96
N THR A 5 -11.46 27.90 19.82
CA THR A 5 -10.54 26.76 19.81
C THR A 5 -10.76 25.90 18.57
N SER A 6 -12.02 25.68 18.17
CA SER A 6 -12.37 24.94 16.95
C SER A 6 -11.85 25.64 15.71
N ARG A 7 -12.00 26.97 15.61
CA ARG A 7 -11.48 27.74 14.47
C ARG A 7 -9.96 27.64 14.36
N ARG A 8 -9.24 27.77 15.48
CA ARG A 8 -7.77 27.68 15.50
C ARG A 8 -7.28 26.30 15.07
N SER A 9 -7.91 25.22 15.54
CA SER A 9 -7.47 23.87 15.18
C SER A 9 -7.62 23.62 13.68
N TRP A 10 -8.72 24.07 13.07
CA TRP A 10 -8.92 23.96 11.62
C TRP A 10 -7.95 24.79 10.78
N ILE A 11 -7.53 25.99 11.24
CA ILE A 11 -6.49 26.78 10.56
C ILE A 11 -5.16 26.01 10.53
N ILE A 12 -4.77 25.42 11.67
CA ILE A 12 -3.54 24.62 11.76
C ILE A 12 -3.64 23.38 10.87
N THR A 13 -4.75 22.65 10.94
CA THR A 13 -5.02 21.50 10.07
C THR A 13 -4.95 21.87 8.59
N ALA A 14 -5.53 23.00 8.18
CA ALA A 14 -5.45 23.48 6.80
C ALA A 14 -4.00 23.71 6.37
N GLY A 15 -3.17 24.33 7.22
CA GLY A 15 -1.74 24.51 6.96
C GLY A 15 -1.00 23.19 6.79
N ILE A 16 -1.27 22.20 7.63
CA ILE A 16 -0.69 20.84 7.54
C ILE A 16 -1.09 20.15 6.24
N VAL A 17 -2.37 20.19 5.88
CA VAL A 17 -2.90 19.55 4.66
C VAL A 17 -2.35 20.22 3.41
N ILE A 18 -2.27 21.55 3.38
CA ILE A 18 -1.66 22.31 2.27
C ILE A 18 -0.19 21.92 2.12
N TYR A 19 0.55 21.87 3.22
CA TYR A 19 1.95 21.47 3.19
C TYR A 19 2.12 20.03 2.67
N GLY A 20 1.33 19.09 3.20
CA GLY A 20 1.33 17.70 2.74
C GLY A 20 0.99 17.58 1.25
N ALA A 21 0.01 18.36 0.78
CA ALA A 21 -0.35 18.42 -0.64
C ALA A 21 0.81 18.91 -1.52
N LEU A 22 1.43 20.02 -1.17
CA LEU A 22 2.58 20.56 -1.90
C LEU A 22 3.75 19.57 -1.94
N THR A 23 3.99 18.88 -0.83
CA THR A 23 5.03 17.87 -0.70
C THR A 23 4.75 16.65 -1.59
N ALA A 24 3.52 16.14 -1.57
CA ALA A 24 3.10 15.00 -2.39
C ALA A 24 3.12 15.35 -3.89
N ILE A 25 2.65 16.54 -4.27
CA ILE A 25 2.72 17.03 -5.66
C ILE A 25 4.18 17.13 -6.12
N SER A 26 5.02 17.77 -5.31
CA SER A 26 6.43 17.96 -5.66
C SER A 26 7.18 16.63 -5.78
N ALA A 27 6.87 15.65 -4.91
CA ALA A 27 7.42 14.30 -5.01
C ALA A 27 6.94 13.57 -6.29
N ALA A 28 5.65 13.61 -6.59
CA ALA A 28 5.07 13.01 -7.80
C ALA A 28 5.67 13.59 -9.10
N MET A 29 6.06 14.86 -9.09
CA MET A 29 6.73 15.58 -10.17
C MET A 29 8.26 15.44 -10.18
N SER A 30 8.85 14.69 -9.25
CA SER A 30 10.31 14.63 -9.07
C SER A 30 10.89 13.23 -9.29
N THR A 31 10.05 12.20 -9.30
CA THR A 31 10.46 10.80 -9.34
C THR A 31 10.26 10.20 -10.73
N SER A 32 11.07 9.20 -11.09
CA SER A 32 10.91 8.40 -12.30
C SER A 32 9.80 7.36 -12.17
N VAL A 33 9.32 6.83 -13.30
CA VAL A 33 8.28 5.79 -13.38
C VAL A 33 8.78 4.48 -12.79
N THR A 34 7.97 3.88 -11.92
CA THR A 34 8.22 2.54 -11.35
C THR A 34 7.54 1.45 -12.18
N HIS A 35 8.03 0.20 -12.09
CA HIS A 35 7.44 -0.93 -12.84
C HIS A 35 5.95 -1.10 -12.59
N ASN A 36 5.52 -0.91 -11.34
CA ASN A 36 4.14 -1.15 -10.97
C ASN A 36 3.21 -0.05 -11.48
N GLU A 37 3.68 1.21 -11.53
CA GLU A 37 2.92 2.29 -12.17
C GLU A 37 2.67 1.98 -13.64
N ALA A 38 3.73 1.60 -14.36
CA ALA A 38 3.63 1.30 -15.77
C ALA A 38 2.63 0.17 -16.05
N ALA A 39 2.70 -0.92 -15.29
CA ALA A 39 1.75 -2.02 -15.39
C ALA A 39 0.30 -1.60 -15.10
N HIS A 40 0.05 -0.82 -14.04
CA HIS A 40 -1.30 -0.37 -13.68
C HIS A 40 -1.91 0.57 -14.72
N VAL A 41 -1.13 1.54 -15.19
CA VAL A 41 -1.62 2.55 -16.14
C VAL A 41 -1.86 1.93 -17.51
N CYS A 42 -0.95 1.06 -17.98
CA CYS A 42 -1.14 0.36 -19.27
C CYS A 42 -2.32 -0.62 -19.24
N ALA A 43 -2.51 -1.36 -18.14
CA ALA A 43 -3.69 -2.20 -17.96
C ALA A 43 -4.98 -1.37 -17.92
N GLY A 44 -4.98 -0.21 -17.25
CA GLY A 44 -6.12 0.70 -17.27
C GLY A 44 -6.42 1.25 -18.67
N LEU A 45 -5.39 1.45 -19.50
CA LEU A 45 -5.55 1.92 -20.87
C LEU A 45 -6.15 0.83 -21.76
N SER A 46 -5.71 -0.42 -21.61
CA SER A 46 -6.30 -1.56 -22.33
C SER A 46 -7.79 -1.79 -22.01
N TYR A 47 -8.24 -1.37 -20.81
CA TYR A 47 -9.65 -1.44 -20.42
C TYR A 47 -10.48 -0.40 -21.16
N TRP A 48 -9.98 0.83 -21.26
CA TRP A 48 -10.66 1.91 -22.00
C TRP A 48 -10.73 1.62 -23.50
N GLU A 49 -9.66 1.09 -24.08
CA GLU A 49 -9.55 0.91 -25.54
C GLU A 49 -10.20 -0.38 -26.04
N HIS A 50 -10.00 -1.49 -25.32
CA HIS A 50 -10.32 -2.83 -25.83
C HIS A 50 -11.29 -3.62 -24.93
N GLY A 51 -11.69 -3.08 -23.77
CA GLY A 51 -12.49 -3.82 -22.79
C GLY A 51 -11.78 -5.08 -22.26
N SER A 52 -10.43 -5.08 -22.25
CA SER A 52 -9.62 -6.25 -21.90
C SER A 52 -9.49 -6.42 -20.38
N TRP A 53 -10.57 -6.79 -19.69
CA TRP A 53 -10.63 -6.89 -18.22
C TRP A 53 -9.68 -7.92 -17.59
N HIS A 54 -9.14 -8.83 -18.39
CA HIS A 54 -8.20 -9.88 -17.96
C HIS A 54 -6.75 -9.37 -17.85
N THR A 55 -6.40 -8.28 -18.57
CA THR A 55 -5.06 -7.68 -18.49
C THR A 55 -4.78 -7.18 -17.06
N TYR A 56 -3.76 -7.71 -16.39
CA TYR A 56 -3.45 -7.41 -14.99
C TYR A 56 -4.67 -7.52 -14.03
N ALA A 57 -5.45 -8.59 -14.14
CA ALA A 57 -6.68 -8.80 -13.36
C ALA A 57 -6.49 -8.91 -11.83
N HIS A 58 -5.26 -9.13 -11.33
CA HIS A 58 -4.95 -9.19 -9.89
C HIS A 58 -5.39 -7.94 -9.10
N ASN A 59 -5.63 -6.83 -9.77
CA ASN A 59 -6.15 -5.61 -9.17
C ASN A 59 -7.46 -5.22 -9.87
N PRO A 60 -8.50 -4.87 -9.10
CA PRO A 60 -9.76 -4.37 -9.65
C PRO A 60 -9.60 -3.06 -10.46
N PRO A 61 -10.60 -2.68 -11.29
CA PRO A 61 -10.42 -1.71 -12.37
C PRO A 61 -10.41 -0.24 -11.94
N PHE A 62 -11.07 0.14 -10.84
CA PHE A 62 -11.39 1.53 -10.54
C PHE A 62 -10.17 2.45 -10.50
N ALA A 63 -9.13 2.08 -9.74
CA ALA A 63 -7.91 2.88 -9.65
C ALA A 63 -7.18 2.97 -11.01
N LYS A 64 -7.13 1.85 -11.74
CA LYS A 64 -6.47 1.77 -13.05
C LYS A 64 -7.15 2.67 -14.07
N LEU A 65 -8.48 2.61 -14.16
CA LEU A 65 -9.29 3.44 -15.05
C LEU A 65 -9.08 4.94 -14.79
N LEU A 66 -9.05 5.36 -13.52
CA LEU A 66 -8.80 6.76 -13.17
C LEU A 66 -7.37 7.19 -13.51
N MET A 67 -6.37 6.34 -13.22
CA MET A 67 -4.96 6.64 -13.46
C MET A 67 -4.60 6.64 -14.95
N SER A 68 -5.28 5.84 -15.77
CA SER A 68 -5.07 5.79 -17.23
C SER A 68 -5.88 6.83 -18.00
N LEU A 69 -6.87 7.47 -17.38
CA LEU A 69 -7.72 8.47 -18.04
C LEU A 69 -6.93 9.60 -18.73
N PRO A 70 -5.87 10.18 -18.12
CA PRO A 70 -5.05 11.18 -18.81
C PRO A 70 -4.34 10.65 -20.07
N ALA A 71 -3.91 9.39 -20.05
CA ALA A 71 -3.27 8.74 -21.19
C ALA A 71 -4.28 8.49 -22.32
N TYR A 72 -5.46 7.95 -21.96
CA TYR A 72 -6.56 7.72 -22.87
C TYR A 72 -7.07 9.02 -23.52
N ALA A 73 -7.26 10.07 -22.73
CA ALA A 73 -7.70 11.38 -23.23
C ALA A 73 -6.69 12.04 -24.18
N LYS A 74 -5.40 11.70 -24.06
CA LYS A 74 -4.34 12.16 -24.98
C LYS A 74 -4.27 11.31 -26.26
N GLY A 75 -5.05 10.24 -26.38
CA GLY A 75 -5.05 9.34 -27.52
C GLY A 75 -3.82 8.41 -27.58
N LEU A 76 -3.19 8.14 -26.43
CA LEU A 76 -2.15 7.12 -26.34
C LEU A 76 -2.81 5.74 -26.33
N SER A 77 -2.17 4.77 -26.99
CA SER A 77 -2.71 3.42 -27.14
C SER A 77 -1.73 2.34 -26.74
N VAL A 78 -2.26 1.20 -26.33
CA VAL A 78 -1.48 0.00 -26.05
C VAL A 78 -1.53 -1.00 -27.22
N PRO A 79 -0.46 -1.77 -27.47
CA PRO A 79 -0.43 -2.75 -28.55
C PRO A 79 -1.37 -3.94 -28.27
N GLU A 80 -2.39 -4.10 -29.11
CA GLU A 80 -3.45 -5.13 -28.96
C GLU A 80 -2.90 -6.56 -28.94
N ASN A 81 -1.84 -6.84 -29.71
CA ASN A 81 -1.22 -8.16 -29.80
C ASN A 81 -0.58 -8.64 -28.48
N LEU A 82 -0.36 -7.75 -27.52
CA LEU A 82 0.19 -8.07 -26.20
C LEU A 82 -0.89 -8.24 -25.11
N LEU A 83 -2.17 -8.07 -25.47
CA LEU A 83 -3.30 -8.23 -24.54
C LEU A 83 -3.69 -9.69 -24.29
N LEU A 84 -3.17 -10.63 -25.10
CA LEU A 84 -3.41 -12.06 -24.92
C LEU A 84 -2.54 -12.61 -23.79
N GLU A 85 -3.19 -13.09 -22.72
CA GLU A 85 -2.53 -13.80 -21.64
C GLU A 85 -1.86 -15.08 -22.15
N HIS A 86 -0.53 -15.05 -22.24
CA HIS A 86 0.26 -16.25 -22.43
C HIS A 86 0.53 -16.85 -21.06
N SER A 87 0.14 -18.12 -20.87
CA SER A 87 -0.01 -18.87 -19.61
C SER A 87 1.29 -19.13 -18.80
N SER A 88 2.33 -18.30 -18.95
CA SER A 88 3.57 -18.41 -18.16
C SER A 88 4.33 -17.12 -17.91
N ARG A 89 3.91 -15.97 -18.47
CA ARG A 89 4.59 -14.67 -18.29
C ARG A 89 3.61 -13.61 -17.80
N ARG A 90 4.07 -12.71 -16.91
CA ARG A 90 3.34 -11.52 -16.47
C ARG A 90 3.22 -10.54 -17.66
N THR A 91 2.18 -10.72 -18.47
CA THR A 91 1.97 -9.99 -19.74
C THR A 91 1.85 -8.49 -19.54
N GLU A 92 1.38 -8.03 -18.39
CA GLU A 92 1.27 -6.61 -18.08
C GLU A 92 2.64 -5.91 -17.96
N VAL A 93 3.68 -6.66 -17.61
CA VAL A 93 5.04 -6.14 -17.50
C VAL A 93 5.60 -5.90 -18.91
N LEU A 94 5.47 -6.89 -19.79
CA LEU A 94 5.86 -6.75 -21.20
C LEU A 94 5.07 -5.63 -21.91
N LEU A 95 3.76 -5.56 -21.66
CA LEU A 95 2.90 -4.49 -22.18
C LEU A 95 3.43 -3.11 -21.77
N ALA A 96 3.81 -2.97 -20.49
CA ALA A 96 4.37 -1.74 -19.96
C ALA A 96 5.70 -1.37 -20.62
N GLU A 97 6.63 -2.31 -20.83
CA GLU A 97 7.91 -1.99 -21.49
C GLU A 97 7.69 -1.46 -22.91
N VAL A 98 6.91 -2.19 -23.72
CA VAL A 98 6.65 -1.83 -25.11
C VAL A 98 5.91 -0.49 -25.19
N PHE A 99 4.99 -0.23 -24.26
CA PHE A 99 4.33 1.07 -24.15
C PHE A 99 5.32 2.20 -23.83
N LEU A 100 6.22 1.99 -22.86
CA LEU A 100 7.21 3.00 -22.48
C LEU A 100 8.19 3.30 -23.63
N GLU A 101 8.64 2.27 -24.35
CA GLU A 101 9.49 2.38 -25.54
C GLU A 101 8.82 3.17 -26.67
N SER A 102 7.53 2.93 -26.91
CA SER A 102 6.81 3.55 -28.03
C SER A 102 6.46 5.02 -27.81
N ASN A 103 6.47 5.52 -26.57
CA ASN A 103 5.91 6.83 -26.22
C ASN A 103 6.93 7.90 -25.78
N GLY A 104 8.20 7.54 -25.60
CA GLY A 104 9.31 8.48 -25.36
C GLY A 104 9.01 9.56 -24.30
N GLU A 105 9.26 10.83 -24.62
CA GLU A 105 9.08 11.97 -23.70
C GLU A 105 7.64 12.17 -23.17
N SER A 106 6.61 11.65 -23.87
CA SER A 106 5.22 11.74 -23.39
C SER A 106 4.99 10.94 -22.11
N VAL A 107 5.82 9.92 -21.84
CA VAL A 107 5.77 9.07 -20.65
C VAL A 107 5.83 9.90 -19.38
N TYR A 108 6.80 10.82 -19.27
CA TYR A 108 7.02 11.55 -18.03
C TYR A 108 5.81 12.38 -17.60
N TRP A 109 5.25 13.16 -18.53
CA TRP A 109 4.03 13.94 -18.27
C TRP A 109 2.86 13.03 -17.90
N MET A 110 2.68 11.93 -18.63
CA MET A 110 1.55 11.02 -18.46
C MET A 110 1.55 10.38 -17.06
N PHE A 111 2.69 9.85 -16.62
CA PHE A 111 2.78 9.24 -15.29
C PHE A 111 2.71 10.30 -14.18
N THR A 112 3.18 11.53 -14.42
CA THR A 112 2.95 12.64 -13.49
C THR A 112 1.45 12.90 -13.32
N MET A 113 0.67 12.91 -14.41
CA MET A 113 -0.79 13.06 -14.34
C MET A 113 -1.48 11.86 -13.69
N ALA A 114 -1.04 10.64 -13.97
CA ALA A 114 -1.55 9.43 -13.32
C ALA A 114 -1.36 9.50 -11.78
N ARG A 115 -0.20 9.97 -11.31
CA ARG A 115 0.09 10.17 -9.89
C ARG A 115 -0.81 11.22 -9.24
N MET A 116 -1.33 12.19 -9.99
CA MET A 116 -2.26 13.18 -9.43
C MET A 116 -3.54 12.53 -8.87
N VAL A 117 -3.92 11.34 -9.36
CA VAL A 117 -5.00 10.55 -8.75
C VAL A 117 -4.62 10.11 -7.33
N SER A 118 -3.43 9.54 -7.14
CA SER A 118 -2.92 9.15 -5.82
C SER A 118 -2.76 10.36 -4.89
N VAL A 119 -2.22 11.48 -5.39
CA VAL A 119 -2.11 12.74 -4.64
C VAL A 119 -3.49 13.24 -4.21
N GLY A 120 -4.48 13.22 -5.11
CA GLY A 120 -5.87 13.58 -4.79
C GLY A 120 -6.44 12.70 -3.68
N CYS A 121 -6.27 11.38 -3.77
CA CYS A 121 -6.71 10.45 -2.73
C CYS A 121 -6.02 10.73 -1.38
N TYR A 122 -4.72 11.03 -1.39
CA TYR A 122 -3.96 11.38 -0.19
C TYR A 122 -4.49 12.66 0.48
N ILE A 123 -4.81 13.71 -0.29
CA ILE A 123 -5.36 14.97 0.22
C ILE A 123 -6.76 14.74 0.80
N ILE A 124 -7.62 14.03 0.06
CA ILE A 124 -8.99 13.72 0.53
C ILE A 124 -8.93 12.89 1.81
N ALA A 125 -8.04 11.91 1.90
CA ALA A 125 -7.85 11.12 3.13
C ALA A 125 -7.46 12.01 4.31
N ALA A 126 -6.57 12.99 4.12
CA ALA A 126 -6.17 13.93 5.17
C ALA A 126 -7.37 14.75 5.70
N VAL A 127 -8.24 15.21 4.81
CA VAL A 127 -9.48 15.93 5.17
C VAL A 127 -10.45 15.02 5.90
N VAL A 128 -10.68 13.80 5.39
CA VAL A 128 -11.57 12.81 6.01
C VAL A 128 -11.09 12.46 7.43
N ILE A 129 -9.80 12.15 7.60
CA ILE A 129 -9.18 11.85 8.90
C ILE A 129 -9.38 13.03 9.87
N SER A 130 -9.18 14.26 9.40
CA SER A 130 -9.35 15.47 10.22
C SER A 130 -10.79 15.66 10.66
N CYS A 131 -11.75 15.50 9.75
CA CYS A 131 -13.18 15.60 10.02
C CYS A 131 -13.64 14.54 11.02
N ILE A 132 -13.24 13.27 10.82
CA ILE A 132 -13.57 12.16 11.71
C ILE A 132 -12.98 12.42 13.11
N SER A 133 -11.70 12.76 13.19
CA SER A 133 -11.00 13.02 14.45
C SER A 133 -11.67 14.17 15.23
N GLN A 134 -12.01 15.28 14.55
CA GLN A 134 -12.71 16.40 15.17
C GLN A 134 -14.11 16.02 15.66
N ARG A 135 -14.87 15.25 14.86
CA ARG A 135 -16.22 14.84 15.21
C ARG A 135 -16.25 13.90 16.41
N ILE A 136 -15.28 13.00 16.55
CA ILE A 136 -15.24 12.00 17.63
C ILE A 136 -14.69 12.60 18.93
N PHE A 137 -13.57 13.32 18.85
CA PHE A 137 -12.76 13.71 20.02
C PHE A 137 -12.77 15.22 20.28
N GLY A 138 -12.96 16.04 19.24
CA GLY A 138 -12.95 17.50 19.30
C GLY A 138 -11.60 18.12 19.63
N GLY A 139 -11.61 19.40 20.01
CA GLY A 139 -10.39 20.13 20.39
C GLY A 139 -9.41 20.24 19.24
N TYR A 140 -8.20 19.68 19.42
CA TYR A 140 -7.11 19.63 18.43
C TYR A 140 -6.90 18.21 17.88
N ALA A 141 -7.87 17.30 18.02
CA ALA A 141 -7.73 15.93 17.52
C ALA A 141 -7.54 15.88 15.99
N ASN A 142 -8.14 16.81 15.24
CA ASN A 142 -7.88 17.00 13.81
C ASN A 142 -6.42 17.33 13.50
N VAL A 143 -5.76 18.14 14.33
CA VAL A 143 -4.33 18.46 14.16
C VAL A 143 -3.47 17.22 14.35
N VAL A 144 -3.73 16.41 15.39
CA VAL A 144 -2.96 15.17 15.62
C VAL A 144 -3.17 14.17 14.47
N GLY A 145 -4.42 13.93 14.06
CA GLY A 145 -4.72 13.01 12.96
C GLY A 145 -4.13 13.46 11.62
N SER A 146 -4.20 14.76 11.30
CA SER A 146 -3.60 15.30 10.07
C SER A 146 -2.07 15.24 10.10
N LEU A 147 -1.41 15.49 11.23
CA LEU A 147 0.05 15.29 11.34
C LEU A 147 0.44 13.83 11.12
N MET A 148 -0.25 12.90 11.78
CA MET A 148 0.00 11.47 11.65
C MET A 148 -0.18 10.97 10.22
N TRP A 149 -1.04 11.59 9.41
CA TRP A 149 -1.22 11.23 8.01
C TRP A 149 -0.26 11.96 7.07
N CYS A 150 -0.21 13.29 7.15
CA CYS A 150 0.49 14.11 6.17
C CYS A 150 2.01 13.94 6.21
N PHE A 151 2.56 13.54 7.35
CA PHE A 151 3.98 13.25 7.51
C PHE A 151 4.26 11.75 7.65
N ASN A 152 3.31 10.89 7.28
CA ASN A 152 3.58 9.45 7.29
C ASN A 152 4.44 9.09 6.08
N PRO A 153 5.65 8.50 6.26
CA PRO A 153 6.51 8.17 5.15
C PRO A 153 5.89 7.12 4.22
N PHE A 154 5.09 6.17 4.72
CA PHE A 154 4.31 5.26 3.85
C PHE A 154 3.30 6.05 3.02
N ALA A 155 2.52 6.94 3.65
CA ALA A 155 1.52 7.71 2.92
C ALA A 155 2.15 8.61 1.85
N LEU A 156 3.24 9.30 2.17
CA LEU A 156 3.96 10.15 1.22
C LEU A 156 4.60 9.34 0.07
N SER A 157 5.16 8.16 0.37
CA SER A 157 5.72 7.26 -0.64
C SER A 157 4.68 6.88 -1.68
N TYR A 158 3.52 6.39 -1.25
CA TYR A 158 2.47 5.94 -2.17
C TYR A 158 1.58 7.07 -2.69
N ALA A 159 1.67 8.29 -2.13
CA ALA A 159 1.04 9.47 -2.73
C ALA A 159 1.73 9.87 -4.04
N ALA A 160 3.04 9.63 -4.16
CA ALA A 160 3.84 9.93 -5.34
C ALA A 160 3.93 8.79 -6.37
N ILE A 161 3.14 7.72 -6.19
CA ILE A 161 3.13 6.53 -7.06
C ILE A 161 1.70 6.29 -7.56
N ALA A 162 1.53 6.12 -8.86
CA ALA A 162 0.27 5.73 -9.49
C ALA A 162 -0.04 4.23 -9.28
N SER A 163 -0.60 3.89 -8.12
CA SER A 163 -1.00 2.52 -7.76
C SER A 163 -2.33 2.51 -6.99
N PRO A 164 -3.06 1.37 -6.94
CA PRO A 164 -4.30 1.26 -6.17
C PRO A 164 -4.10 1.39 -4.65
N ASP A 165 -2.86 1.48 -4.16
CA ASP A 165 -2.55 1.54 -2.72
C ASP A 165 -3.14 2.79 -2.07
N MET A 166 -2.88 3.98 -2.60
CA MET A 166 -3.39 5.23 -2.02
C MET A 166 -4.92 5.35 -2.12
N PRO A 167 -5.58 5.06 -3.26
CA PRO A 167 -7.03 4.92 -3.31
C PRO A 167 -7.59 3.94 -2.28
N SER A 168 -6.92 2.79 -2.06
CA SER A 168 -7.39 1.80 -1.08
C SER A 168 -7.34 2.32 0.36
N ALA A 169 -6.36 3.17 0.69
CA ALA A 169 -6.28 3.80 2.01
C ALA A 169 -7.40 4.80 2.25
N LEU A 170 -7.70 5.63 1.25
CA LEU A 170 -8.87 6.51 1.31
C LEU A 170 -10.17 5.71 1.47
N MET A 171 -10.36 4.68 0.64
CA MET A 171 -11.59 3.89 0.68
C MET A 171 -11.76 3.15 2.01
N ALA A 172 -10.69 2.64 2.61
CA ALA A 172 -10.73 2.02 3.92
C ALA A 172 -11.33 2.94 4.99
N ILE A 173 -10.84 4.18 5.12
CA ILE A 173 -11.34 5.09 6.16
C ILE A 173 -12.78 5.54 5.90
N VAL A 174 -13.15 5.80 4.64
CA VAL A 174 -14.52 6.20 4.28
C VAL A 174 -15.50 5.05 4.54
N CYS A 175 -15.13 3.81 4.21
CA CYS A 175 -15.96 2.63 4.49
C CYS A 175 -16.16 2.42 5.99
N ILE A 176 -15.08 2.42 6.78
CA ILE A 176 -15.17 2.21 8.23
C ILE A 176 -16.03 3.29 8.88
N ASP A 177 -15.88 4.55 8.45
CA ASP A 177 -16.72 5.62 8.96
C ASP A 177 -18.21 5.46 8.61
N SER A 178 -18.51 4.99 7.40
CA SER A 178 -19.89 4.68 6.99
C SER A 178 -20.49 3.52 7.79
N ILE A 179 -19.73 2.43 7.98
CA ILE A 179 -20.16 1.21 8.69
C ILE A 179 -20.54 1.53 10.14
N ARG A 180 -19.77 2.41 10.81
CA ARG A 180 -20.02 2.82 12.22
C ARG A 180 -21.44 3.32 12.47
N HIS A 181 -22.11 3.86 11.47
CA HIS A 181 -23.38 4.56 11.63
C HIS A 181 -24.58 3.86 10.99
N VAL A 182 -24.37 2.77 10.25
CA VAL A 182 -25.44 2.19 9.41
C VAL A 182 -26.49 1.44 10.24
N PHE A 183 -26.09 0.75 11.31
CA PHE A 183 -27.00 0.01 12.18
C PHE A 183 -27.57 0.86 13.32
N GLU A 184 -26.84 1.87 13.81
CA GLU A 184 -27.32 2.77 14.87
C GLU A 184 -28.58 3.55 14.45
N LYS A 185 -28.65 3.97 13.18
CA LYS A 185 -29.82 4.62 12.58
C LYS A 185 -29.99 4.09 11.14
N PRO A 186 -30.81 3.05 10.92
CA PRO A 186 -30.95 2.39 9.62
C PRO A 186 -31.80 3.23 8.66
N LEU A 187 -31.25 4.36 8.21
CA LEU A 187 -31.83 5.20 7.18
C LEU A 187 -31.49 4.63 5.80
N LEU A 188 -32.46 4.57 4.88
CA LEU A 188 -32.23 4.08 3.51
C LEU A 188 -31.01 4.73 2.86
N LEU A 189 -30.84 6.05 2.99
CA LEU A 189 -29.69 6.77 2.45
C LEU A 189 -28.34 6.26 3.01
N ARG A 190 -28.28 5.84 4.27
CA ARG A 190 -27.05 5.27 4.86
C ARG A 190 -26.78 3.85 4.36
N VAL A 191 -27.82 3.06 4.12
CA VAL A 191 -27.72 1.73 3.49
C VAL A 191 -27.16 1.88 2.08
N LEU A 192 -27.76 2.77 1.28
CA LEU A 192 -27.32 3.07 -0.08
C LEU A 192 -25.88 3.60 -0.12
N TRP A 193 -25.55 4.56 0.74
CA TRP A 193 -24.20 5.12 0.84
C TRP A 193 -23.16 4.07 1.27
N THR A 194 -23.46 3.27 2.30
CA THR A 194 -22.54 2.23 2.78
C THR A 194 -22.31 1.16 1.71
N GLY A 195 -23.36 0.71 1.03
CA GLY A 195 -23.25 -0.21 -0.11
C GLY A 195 -22.44 0.38 -1.26
N LEU A 196 -22.65 1.66 -1.59
CA LEU A 196 -21.91 2.37 -2.62
C LEU A 196 -20.41 2.38 -2.31
N VAL A 197 -20.04 2.86 -1.11
CA VAL A 197 -18.63 3.02 -0.74
C VAL A 197 -17.95 1.65 -0.61
N ILE A 198 -18.61 0.63 -0.06
CA ILE A 198 -18.06 -0.74 -0.01
C ILE A 198 -17.88 -1.31 -1.42
N GLY A 199 -18.85 -1.10 -2.32
CA GLY A 199 -18.74 -1.52 -3.72
C GLY A 199 -17.56 -0.86 -4.43
N VAL A 200 -17.40 0.46 -4.29
CA VAL A 200 -16.24 1.20 -4.81
C VAL A 200 -14.93 0.67 -4.22
N ALA A 201 -14.90 0.36 -2.92
CA ALA A 201 -13.74 -0.25 -2.29
C ALA A 201 -13.36 -1.60 -2.91
N GLN A 202 -14.36 -2.45 -3.22
CA GLN A 202 -14.12 -3.75 -3.87
C GLN A 202 -13.58 -3.61 -5.28
N ILE A 203 -14.06 -2.63 -6.06
CA ILE A 203 -13.49 -2.35 -7.39
C ILE A 203 -12.21 -1.52 -7.35
N THR A 204 -11.71 -1.16 -6.16
CA THR A 204 -10.43 -0.46 -5.97
C THR A 204 -9.28 -1.43 -5.70
N LYS A 205 -9.44 -2.33 -4.71
CA LYS A 205 -8.39 -3.28 -4.30
C LYS A 205 -8.97 -4.45 -3.51
N PHE A 206 -8.67 -5.68 -3.91
CA PHE A 206 -9.21 -6.89 -3.27
C PHE A 206 -8.81 -7.07 -1.79
N SER A 207 -7.72 -6.43 -1.32
CA SER A 207 -7.38 -6.42 0.10
C SER A 207 -8.46 -5.74 0.98
N LEU A 208 -9.37 -4.97 0.38
CA LEU A 208 -10.50 -4.34 1.06
C LEU A 208 -11.74 -5.26 1.19
N THR A 209 -11.66 -6.52 0.75
CA THR A 209 -12.66 -7.55 1.07
C THR A 209 -12.84 -7.73 2.59
N LEU A 210 -11.80 -7.44 3.38
CA LEU A 210 -11.84 -7.38 4.84
C LEU A 210 -12.93 -6.42 5.39
N LEU A 211 -13.38 -5.44 4.61
CA LEU A 211 -14.46 -4.53 5.02
C LEU A 211 -15.81 -5.25 5.17
N TYR A 212 -16.05 -6.33 4.41
CA TYR A 212 -17.23 -7.17 4.63
C TYR A 212 -17.17 -7.90 5.97
N VAL A 213 -15.97 -8.36 6.37
CA VAL A 213 -15.77 -8.98 7.69
C VAL A 213 -16.06 -7.96 8.80
N VAL A 214 -15.57 -6.72 8.67
CA VAL A 214 -15.88 -5.64 9.62
C VAL A 214 -17.38 -5.35 9.68
N LEU A 215 -18.06 -5.29 8.52
CA LEU A 215 -19.50 -5.06 8.45
C LEU A 215 -20.29 -6.17 9.16
N ILE A 216 -19.92 -7.44 8.96
CA ILE A 216 -20.56 -8.60 9.59
C ILE A 216 -20.32 -8.58 11.11
N ILE A 217 -19.10 -8.30 11.56
CA ILE A 217 -18.79 -8.19 13.00
C ILE A 217 -19.58 -7.04 13.62
N ASN A 218 -19.73 -5.91 12.94
CA ASN A 218 -20.56 -4.80 13.42
C ASN A 218 -22.05 -5.19 13.54
N ALA A 219 -22.59 -5.89 12.55
CA ALA A 219 -23.95 -6.40 12.61
C ALA A 219 -24.16 -7.37 13.78
N ALA A 220 -23.22 -8.31 13.99
CA ALA A 220 -23.27 -9.26 15.10
C ALA A 220 -23.17 -8.55 16.46
N TYR A 221 -22.32 -7.52 16.56
CA TYR A 221 -22.19 -6.69 17.76
C TYR A 221 -23.50 -5.98 18.11
N GLU A 222 -24.20 -5.42 17.11
CA GLU A 222 -25.49 -4.74 17.32
C GLU A 222 -26.59 -5.71 17.77
N ILE A 223 -26.64 -6.90 17.17
CA ILE A 223 -27.55 -7.97 17.61
C ILE A 223 -27.24 -8.38 19.07
N ALA A 224 -25.95 -8.59 19.40
CA ALA A 224 -25.53 -8.97 20.74
C ALA A 224 -25.90 -7.89 21.78
N ILE A 225 -25.68 -6.61 21.49
CA ILE A 225 -26.08 -5.51 22.37
C ILE A 225 -27.60 -5.45 22.54
N ALA A 226 -28.36 -5.64 21.46
CA ALA A 226 -29.81 -5.66 21.54
C ALA A 226 -30.29 -6.80 22.44
N CYS A 227 -29.70 -7.99 22.31
CA CYS A 227 -29.96 -9.13 23.20
C CYS A 227 -29.64 -8.77 24.67
N LEU A 228 -28.44 -8.25 24.96
CA LEU A 228 -28.03 -7.89 26.32
C LEU A 228 -28.94 -6.84 26.97
N ARG A 229 -29.34 -5.80 26.22
CA ARG A 229 -30.30 -4.78 26.69
C ARG A 229 -31.67 -5.37 26.98
N CYS A 230 -32.08 -6.37 26.23
CA CYS A 230 -33.34 -7.07 26.40
C CYS A 230 -33.33 -7.93 27.69
N TYR A 231 -32.21 -8.59 28.00
CA TYR A 231 -32.03 -9.39 29.22
C TYR A 231 -31.88 -8.59 30.53
N GLY A 232 -32.04 -7.25 30.51
CA GLY A 232 -32.00 -6.43 31.73
C GLY A 232 -30.61 -6.22 32.33
N LEU A 233 -29.54 -6.68 31.68
CA LEU A 233 -28.15 -6.41 32.08
C LEU A 233 -27.82 -4.94 31.79
N LYS A 234 -28.17 -4.04 32.70
CA LYS A 234 -27.61 -2.69 32.73
C LYS A 234 -26.14 -2.81 33.18
N GLY A 235 -25.23 -2.34 32.33
CA GLY A 235 -23.79 -2.37 32.62
C GLY A 235 -23.46 -1.70 33.94
N ASN A 236 -23.03 -2.52 34.91
CA ASN A 236 -22.24 -2.27 36.13
C ASN A 236 -22.75 -2.96 37.42
N GLU A 237 -23.85 -3.72 37.38
CA GLU A 237 -24.25 -4.56 38.51
C GLU A 237 -24.29 -6.02 38.06
N LEU A 238 -23.35 -6.83 38.56
CA LEU A 238 -23.53 -8.29 38.62
C LEU A 238 -24.81 -8.53 39.44
N PRO A 239 -25.71 -9.44 39.01
CA PRO A 239 -26.90 -9.72 39.79
C PRO A 239 -26.48 -10.18 41.17
N SER A 240 -26.80 -9.38 42.19
CA SER A 240 -26.79 -9.83 43.57
C SER A 240 -27.66 -11.08 43.63
N SER A 241 -27.16 -12.11 44.30
CA SER A 241 -27.67 -13.48 44.38
C SER A 241 -29.04 -13.62 45.08
N GLU A 242 -29.89 -12.60 45.03
CA GLU A 242 -31.22 -12.56 45.63
C GLU A 242 -32.33 -12.40 44.58
N VAL A 243 -32.15 -12.97 43.39
CA VAL A 243 -33.28 -13.26 42.50
C VAL A 243 -33.73 -14.68 42.83
N GLY A 244 -34.67 -14.79 43.76
CA GLY A 244 -35.39 -16.04 44.02
C GLY A 244 -36.07 -16.57 42.76
N ASP A 245 -36.43 -17.85 42.80
CA ASP A 245 -37.07 -18.74 41.80
C ASP A 245 -38.35 -18.23 41.09
N ALA A 246 -38.62 -16.92 41.05
CA ALA A 246 -39.65 -16.33 40.22
C ALA A 246 -39.18 -16.28 38.75
N GLY A 247 -39.37 -17.38 38.03
CA GLY A 247 -39.20 -17.44 36.58
C GLY A 247 -39.90 -16.26 35.90
N TYR A 248 -39.20 -15.61 34.95
CA TYR A 248 -39.73 -14.50 34.16
C TYR A 248 -41.12 -14.84 33.61
N SER A 249 -42.07 -13.90 33.70
CA SER A 249 -43.43 -14.15 33.18
C SER A 249 -43.38 -14.55 31.69
N PRO A 250 -44.23 -15.50 31.24
CA PRO A 250 -44.28 -15.91 29.83
C PRO A 250 -44.47 -14.73 28.87
N ILE A 251 -45.19 -13.69 29.31
CA ILE A 251 -45.42 -12.45 28.55
C ILE A 251 -44.11 -11.67 28.37
N PHE A 252 -43.29 -11.58 29.42
CA PHE A 252 -41.98 -10.95 29.36
C PHE A 252 -41.05 -11.68 28.37
N GLN A 253 -41.02 -13.01 28.41
CA GLN A 253 -40.23 -13.84 27.48
C GLN A 253 -40.72 -13.69 26.02
N VAL A 254 -42.03 -13.61 25.78
CA VAL A 254 -42.58 -13.40 24.43
C VAL A 254 -42.27 -12.00 23.89
N CYS A 255 -42.39 -10.95 24.71
CA CYS A 255 -42.00 -9.59 24.33
C CYS A 255 -40.49 -9.45 24.06
N LEU A 256 -39.67 -10.14 24.86
CA LEU A 256 -38.22 -10.26 24.69
C LEU A 256 -37.87 -10.86 23.33
N CYS A 257 -38.43 -12.03 23.03
CA CYS A 257 -38.24 -12.73 21.76
C CYS A 257 -38.68 -11.88 20.56
N ARG A 258 -39.84 -11.20 20.64
CA ARG A 258 -40.31 -10.31 19.57
C ARG A 258 -39.34 -9.17 19.26
N LYS A 259 -38.77 -8.54 20.30
CA LYS A 259 -37.84 -7.41 20.12
C LYS A 259 -36.50 -7.85 19.54
N VAL A 260 -35.99 -9.01 19.97
CA VAL A 260 -34.76 -9.61 19.41
C VAL A 260 -34.98 -10.02 17.96
N ILE A 261 -36.06 -10.74 17.64
CA ILE A 261 -36.40 -11.16 16.26
C ILE A 261 -36.54 -9.94 15.34
N ARG A 262 -37.21 -8.88 15.81
CA ARG A 262 -37.32 -7.63 15.04
C ARG A 262 -35.95 -7.01 14.75
N THR A 263 -35.07 -6.96 15.75
CA THR A 263 -33.72 -6.41 15.57
C THR A 263 -32.90 -7.23 14.57
N ILE A 264 -32.97 -8.57 14.68
CA ILE A 264 -32.34 -9.48 13.72
C ILE A 264 -32.87 -9.22 12.30
N GLY A 265 -34.19 -9.06 12.15
CA GLY A 265 -34.83 -8.74 10.87
C GLY A 265 -34.36 -7.41 10.29
N GLU A 266 -34.35 -6.33 11.09
CA GLU A 266 -33.89 -5.00 10.67
C GLU A 266 -32.41 -5.00 10.27
N VAL A 267 -31.53 -5.60 11.09
CA VAL A 267 -30.10 -5.73 10.80
C VAL A 267 -29.86 -6.56 9.53
N SER A 268 -30.61 -7.65 9.35
CA SER A 268 -30.51 -8.51 8.16
C SER A 268 -30.94 -7.77 6.90
N LEU A 269 -32.03 -7.00 6.94
CA LEU A 269 -32.48 -6.18 5.80
C LEU A 269 -31.46 -5.10 5.43
N VAL A 270 -30.85 -4.45 6.42
CA VAL A 270 -29.77 -3.48 6.20
C VAL A 270 -28.57 -4.16 5.54
N LEU A 271 -28.13 -5.31 6.04
CA LEU A 271 -27.03 -6.08 5.45
C LEU A 271 -27.33 -6.46 3.99
N ILE A 272 -28.51 -7.02 3.73
CA ILE A 272 -28.92 -7.40 2.36
C ILE A 272 -28.91 -6.18 1.45
N GLY A 273 -29.47 -5.04 1.90
CA GLY A 273 -29.47 -3.79 1.14
C GLY A 273 -28.05 -3.29 0.79
N ILE A 274 -27.13 -3.33 1.76
CA ILE A 274 -25.72 -2.97 1.53
C ILE A 274 -25.07 -3.91 0.52
N MET A 275 -25.28 -5.22 0.66
CA MET A 275 -24.70 -6.23 -0.25
C MET A 275 -25.22 -6.08 -1.67
N LEU A 276 -26.53 -5.88 -1.85
CA LEU A 276 -27.14 -5.66 -3.17
C LEU A 276 -26.57 -4.42 -3.87
N VAL A 277 -26.48 -3.29 -3.16
CA VAL A 277 -25.90 -2.06 -3.72
C VAL A 277 -24.41 -2.26 -4.03
N SER A 278 -23.67 -2.93 -3.15
CA SER A 278 -22.25 -3.22 -3.39
C SER A 278 -22.04 -4.07 -4.65
N VAL A 279 -22.84 -5.13 -4.84
CA VAL A 279 -22.85 -5.96 -6.05
C VAL A 279 -23.15 -5.12 -7.29
N LEU A 280 -24.18 -4.27 -7.26
CA LEU A 280 -24.52 -3.40 -8.39
C LEU A 280 -23.37 -2.45 -8.77
N VAL A 281 -22.65 -1.92 -7.77
CA VAL A 281 -21.50 -1.05 -8.01
C VAL A 281 -20.32 -1.83 -8.57
N ILE A 282 -20.07 -3.06 -8.08
CA ILE A 282 -19.05 -3.94 -8.65
C ILE A 282 -19.37 -4.21 -10.12
N SER A 283 -20.60 -4.60 -10.42
CA SER A 283 -21.10 -4.80 -11.79
C SER A 283 -20.93 -3.57 -12.68
N ALA A 284 -21.32 -2.40 -12.20
CA ALA A 284 -21.14 -1.15 -12.91
C ALA A 284 -19.65 -0.82 -13.16
N GLY A 285 -18.77 -1.12 -12.22
CA GLY A 285 -17.31 -0.89 -12.34
C GLY A 285 -16.63 -1.71 -13.44
N TYR A 286 -17.22 -2.85 -13.82
CA TYR A 286 -16.77 -3.69 -14.95
C TYR A 286 -17.64 -3.51 -16.21
N LEU A 287 -18.47 -2.46 -16.24
CA LEU A 287 -19.42 -2.17 -17.33
C LEU A 287 -20.28 -3.39 -17.72
N SER A 288 -20.57 -4.26 -16.75
CA SER A 288 -21.24 -5.54 -16.94
C SER A 288 -22.46 -5.59 -16.04
N LEU A 289 -23.66 -5.32 -16.59
CA LEU A 289 -24.90 -5.41 -15.81
C LEU A 289 -25.29 -6.88 -15.60
N PRO A 290 -25.76 -7.28 -14.40
CA PRO A 290 -26.31 -8.62 -14.17
C PRO A 290 -27.54 -8.88 -15.04
N PRO A 291 -27.83 -10.13 -15.43
CA PRO A 291 -27.06 -11.34 -15.15
C PRO A 291 -25.94 -11.53 -16.17
N VAL A 292 -24.69 -11.55 -15.70
CA VAL A 292 -23.57 -12.01 -16.53
C VAL A 292 -23.71 -13.53 -16.61
N LYS A 293 -23.73 -14.11 -17.81
CA LYS A 293 -23.71 -15.56 -17.96
C LYS A 293 -22.49 -16.11 -17.22
N PHE A 294 -22.72 -16.72 -16.07
CA PHE A 294 -21.68 -17.44 -15.34
C PHE A 294 -21.19 -18.55 -16.28
N ARG A 295 -19.97 -18.40 -16.80
CA ARG A 295 -19.37 -19.40 -17.68
C ARG A 295 -18.88 -20.53 -16.77
N GLN A 296 -19.69 -21.58 -16.63
CA GLN A 296 -19.44 -22.77 -15.80
C GLN A 296 -18.16 -23.56 -16.17
N GLU A 297 -17.39 -23.13 -17.18
CA GLU A 297 -16.29 -23.92 -17.76
C GLU A 297 -14.89 -23.42 -17.41
N VAL A 298 -14.73 -22.43 -16.53
CA VAL A 298 -13.39 -22.01 -16.08
C VAL A 298 -13.06 -22.74 -14.77
N ALA A 299 -12.14 -23.69 -14.84
CA ALA A 299 -11.55 -24.28 -13.64
C ALA A 299 -10.82 -23.18 -12.86
N TYR A 300 -11.14 -23.02 -11.57
CA TYR A 300 -10.44 -22.07 -10.70
C TYR A 300 -8.96 -22.46 -10.60
N GLN A 301 -8.09 -21.46 -10.55
CA GLN A 301 -6.65 -21.64 -10.33
C GLN A 301 -6.34 -21.82 -8.84
N SER A 302 -7.12 -21.18 -7.96
CA SER A 302 -7.00 -21.30 -6.50
C SER A 302 -7.62 -22.59 -5.99
N THR A 303 -6.87 -23.28 -5.13
CA THR A 303 -7.35 -24.40 -4.32
C THR A 303 -8.43 -23.96 -3.34
N HIS A 304 -8.31 -22.77 -2.72
CA HIS A 304 -9.34 -22.23 -1.83
C HIS A 304 -10.69 -22.00 -2.53
N LEU A 305 -10.70 -21.42 -3.73
CA LEU A 305 -11.96 -21.24 -4.47
C LEU A 305 -12.51 -22.57 -5.00
N THR A 306 -11.65 -23.51 -5.36
CA THR A 306 -12.05 -24.89 -5.71
C THR A 306 -12.73 -25.57 -4.52
N ASP A 307 -12.18 -25.45 -3.32
CA ASP A 307 -12.76 -25.98 -2.09
C ASP A 307 -14.11 -25.34 -1.77
N ILE A 308 -14.20 -23.99 -1.85
CA ILE A 308 -15.46 -23.27 -1.65
C ILE A 308 -16.50 -23.71 -2.68
N GLN A 309 -16.12 -23.88 -3.96
CA GLN A 309 -17.01 -24.37 -5.00
C GLN A 309 -17.50 -25.78 -4.66
N SER A 310 -16.62 -26.66 -4.18
CA SER A 310 -17.00 -28.01 -3.77
C SER A 310 -18.04 -27.99 -2.64
N ILE A 311 -17.87 -27.13 -1.63
CA ILE A 311 -18.81 -26.96 -0.51
C ILE A 311 -20.14 -26.36 -0.99
N VAL A 312 -20.09 -25.31 -1.82
CA VAL A 312 -21.28 -24.64 -2.36
C VAL A 312 -22.08 -25.57 -3.28
N SER A 313 -21.39 -26.46 -4.01
CA SER A 313 -22.02 -27.47 -4.87
C SER A 313 -22.78 -28.56 -4.11
N LEU A 314 -22.51 -28.75 -2.81
CA LEU A 314 -23.31 -29.61 -1.92
C LEU A 314 -24.66 -28.99 -1.54
N GLY A 315 -24.83 -27.68 -1.76
CA GLY A 315 -26.09 -26.96 -1.54
C GLY A 315 -27.09 -27.11 -2.69
N PRO A 316 -28.32 -26.61 -2.54
CA PRO A 316 -29.31 -26.62 -3.63
C PRO A 316 -28.74 -25.94 -4.89
N PRO A 317 -28.91 -26.52 -6.11
CA PRO A 317 -28.33 -25.99 -7.35
C PRO A 317 -28.66 -24.51 -7.62
N PHE A 318 -29.82 -24.06 -7.14
CA PHE A 318 -30.24 -22.67 -7.17
C PHE A 318 -29.29 -21.74 -6.41
N PHE A 319 -28.84 -22.11 -5.21
CA PHE A 319 -27.93 -21.32 -4.37
C PHE A 319 -26.51 -21.24 -4.95
N ALA A 320 -26.03 -22.34 -5.53
CA ALA A 320 -24.72 -22.41 -6.16
C ALA A 320 -24.61 -21.49 -7.40
N ASN A 321 -25.64 -21.48 -8.25
CA ASN A 321 -25.69 -20.61 -9.42
C ASN A 321 -26.00 -19.14 -9.07
N TRP A 322 -26.76 -18.86 -7.99
CA TRP A 322 -27.07 -17.48 -7.57
C TRP A 322 -25.90 -16.77 -6.89
N THR A 323 -25.21 -17.42 -5.95
CA THR A 323 -24.15 -16.77 -5.17
C THR A 323 -22.94 -16.39 -6.02
N LEU A 324 -22.60 -17.20 -7.03
CA LEU A 324 -21.50 -16.96 -7.97
C LEU A 324 -21.92 -16.20 -9.24
N GLY A 325 -23.22 -16.16 -9.57
CA GLY A 325 -23.73 -15.47 -10.76
C GLY A 325 -24.00 -13.96 -10.59
N LEU A 326 -23.85 -13.42 -9.37
CA LEU A 326 -24.17 -12.01 -9.07
C LEU A 326 -23.01 -11.04 -9.36
N LEU A 327 -21.76 -11.50 -9.31
CA LEU A 327 -20.60 -10.65 -9.63
C LEU A 327 -20.12 -10.91 -11.07
N PRO A 328 -19.50 -9.90 -11.73
CA PRO A 328 -18.91 -10.09 -13.05
C PRO A 328 -17.81 -11.15 -13.06
N GLU A 329 -17.72 -11.92 -14.15
CA GLU A 329 -16.65 -12.92 -14.35
C GLU A 329 -15.24 -12.33 -14.17
N PRO A 330 -14.89 -11.13 -14.69
CA PRO A 330 -13.55 -10.61 -14.52
C PRO A 330 -13.19 -10.23 -13.07
N TYR A 331 -14.20 -9.96 -12.22
CA TYR A 331 -13.98 -9.75 -10.79
C TYR A 331 -13.58 -11.06 -10.10
N PHE A 332 -14.30 -12.14 -10.37
CA PHE A 332 -13.97 -13.47 -9.83
C PHE A 332 -12.65 -13.97 -10.38
N TYR A 333 -12.39 -13.82 -11.68
CA TYR A 333 -11.12 -14.18 -12.30
C TYR A 333 -9.93 -13.48 -11.62
N GLY A 334 -10.02 -12.17 -11.39
CA GLY A 334 -8.97 -11.41 -10.72
C GLY A 334 -8.73 -11.86 -9.27
N LEU A 335 -9.81 -12.17 -8.54
CA LEU A 335 -9.72 -12.65 -7.16
C LEU A 335 -9.09 -14.04 -7.08
N ASP A 336 -9.53 -14.96 -7.95
CA ASP A 336 -9.00 -16.31 -8.09
C ASP A 336 -7.51 -16.30 -8.39
N LYS A 337 -7.11 -15.49 -9.39
CA LYS A 337 -5.71 -15.35 -9.78
C LYS A 337 -4.84 -14.81 -8.63
N GLN A 338 -5.34 -13.82 -7.90
CA GLN A 338 -4.61 -13.30 -6.74
C GLN A 338 -4.46 -14.36 -5.63
N LEU A 339 -5.50 -15.14 -5.34
CA LEU A 339 -5.43 -16.22 -4.36
C LEU A 339 -4.47 -17.32 -4.80
N ALA A 340 -4.49 -17.71 -6.08
CA ALA A 340 -3.55 -18.68 -6.64
C ALA A 340 -2.07 -18.22 -6.54
N ASP A 341 -1.79 -16.93 -6.75
CA ASP A 341 -0.45 -16.35 -6.52
C ASP A 341 -0.03 -16.45 -5.04
N PHE A 342 -0.96 -16.23 -4.09
CA PHE A 342 -0.66 -16.40 -2.66
C PHE A 342 -0.44 -17.87 -2.27
N GLU A 343 -1.17 -18.81 -2.87
CA GLU A 343 -1.04 -20.25 -2.61
C GLU A 343 0.24 -20.84 -3.22
N SER A 344 0.61 -20.41 -4.42
CA SER A 344 1.82 -20.89 -5.13
C SER A 344 3.12 -20.32 -4.59
N GLY A 345 3.05 -19.22 -3.83
CA GLY A 345 4.19 -18.53 -3.23
C GLY A 345 4.97 -17.66 -4.22
N TRP A 346 5.53 -16.57 -3.71
CA TRP A 346 6.32 -15.61 -4.49
C TRP A 346 7.77 -15.54 -4.03
N GLU A 347 8.69 -15.12 -4.90
CA GLU A 347 10.08 -14.88 -4.53
C GLU A 347 10.16 -13.59 -3.69
N ASN A 348 10.46 -13.74 -2.41
CA ASN A 348 10.55 -12.67 -1.43
C ASN A 348 12.00 -12.50 -0.98
N TYR A 349 12.46 -11.25 -0.90
CA TYR A 349 13.78 -10.93 -0.39
C TYR A 349 13.72 -10.35 1.02
N TYR A 350 14.66 -10.76 1.87
CA TYR A 350 14.98 -10.08 3.12
C TYR A 350 16.41 -10.41 3.54
N ASN A 351 17.19 -9.38 3.90
CA ASN A 351 18.52 -9.54 4.52
C ASN A 351 19.47 -10.50 3.76
N GLY A 352 19.60 -10.31 2.44
CA GLY A 352 20.50 -11.10 1.60
C GLY A 352 19.95 -12.47 1.16
N GLN A 353 18.75 -12.84 1.58
CA GLN A 353 18.16 -14.14 1.27
C GLN A 353 16.88 -13.98 0.45
N VAL A 354 16.73 -14.81 -0.58
CA VAL A 354 15.51 -14.95 -1.37
C VAL A 354 14.83 -16.27 -1.03
N ARG A 355 13.54 -16.22 -0.75
CA ARG A 355 12.72 -17.38 -0.36
C ARG A 355 11.40 -17.36 -1.13
N ARG A 356 10.85 -18.52 -1.48
CA ARG A 356 9.53 -18.63 -2.15
C ARG A 356 8.31 -18.40 -1.23
N SER A 357 8.55 -18.23 0.06
CA SER A 357 7.51 -17.90 1.03
C SER A 357 7.90 -16.68 1.85
N GLY A 358 6.93 -16.16 2.60
CA GLY A 358 7.10 -14.97 3.42
C GLY A 358 8.07 -15.13 4.58
N TRP A 359 8.36 -14.01 5.21
CA TRP A 359 9.08 -13.98 6.48
C TRP A 359 8.06 -13.78 7.60
N PRO A 360 8.11 -14.58 8.69
CA PRO A 360 7.29 -14.30 9.86
C PRO A 360 7.56 -12.87 10.34
N MET A 361 6.51 -12.15 10.74
CA MET A 361 6.60 -10.78 11.24
C MET A 361 7.18 -9.75 10.25
N TYR A 362 7.34 -10.06 8.96
CA TYR A 362 7.90 -9.15 7.96
C TYR A 362 7.25 -7.76 8.02
N TYR A 363 5.93 -7.72 8.03
CA TYR A 363 5.14 -6.50 8.05
C TYR A 363 5.37 -5.66 9.32
N VAL A 364 5.51 -6.31 10.47
CA VAL A 364 5.79 -5.63 11.74
C VAL A 364 7.21 -5.07 11.74
N ILE A 365 8.19 -5.85 11.25
CA ILE A 365 9.58 -5.43 11.13
C ILE A 365 9.70 -4.23 10.18
N THR A 366 9.09 -4.30 9.00
CA THR A 366 9.12 -3.20 8.03
C THR A 366 8.41 -1.95 8.55
N MET A 367 7.29 -2.11 9.25
CA MET A 367 6.62 -0.97 9.89
C MET A 367 7.51 -0.33 10.98
N ALA A 368 8.20 -1.14 11.80
CA ALA A 368 9.14 -0.65 12.80
C ALA A 368 10.34 0.07 12.18
N ALA A 369 10.85 -0.44 11.06
CA ALA A 369 11.98 0.15 10.35
C ALA A 369 11.60 1.47 9.64
N LYS A 370 10.38 1.58 9.11
CA LYS A 370 10.00 2.70 8.24
C LYS A 370 9.16 3.78 8.93
N LEU A 371 8.62 3.56 10.13
CA LEU A 371 7.93 4.62 10.87
C LEU A 371 8.91 5.42 11.75
N PRO A 372 8.81 6.76 11.80
CA PRO A 372 9.57 7.56 12.75
C PRO A 372 9.26 7.17 14.20
N GLU A 373 10.20 7.35 15.11
CA GLU A 373 10.09 6.97 16.52
C GLU A 373 8.92 7.69 17.20
N VAL A 374 8.66 8.94 16.80
CA VAL A 374 7.54 9.74 17.29
C VAL A 374 6.18 9.08 16.99
N TYR A 375 6.05 8.37 15.87
CA TYR A 375 4.81 7.64 15.54
C TYR A 375 4.54 6.54 16.56
N TRP A 376 5.56 5.77 16.93
CA TRP A 376 5.44 4.70 17.93
C TRP A 376 5.03 5.24 19.29
N ILE A 377 5.64 6.33 19.73
CA ILE A 377 5.28 7.00 20.99
C ILE A 377 3.80 7.41 20.97
N LEU A 378 3.33 8.04 19.90
CA LEU A 378 1.94 8.49 19.77
C LEU A 378 0.96 7.31 19.70
N MET A 379 1.30 6.24 18.99
CA MET A 379 0.47 5.03 18.96
C MET A 379 0.35 4.39 20.35
N ILE A 380 1.45 4.28 21.09
CA ILE A 380 1.44 3.77 22.48
C ILE A 380 0.58 4.67 23.37
N MET A 381 0.74 5.99 23.29
CA MET A 381 -0.08 6.95 24.04
C MET A 381 -1.57 6.83 23.69
N ALA A 382 -1.90 6.61 22.42
CA ALA A 382 -3.28 6.39 21.98
C ALA A 382 -3.87 5.10 22.57
N VAL A 383 -3.10 3.99 22.55
CA VAL A 383 -3.50 2.71 23.17
C VAL A 383 -3.74 2.89 24.66
N VAL A 384 -2.82 3.52 25.39
CA VAL A 384 -2.99 3.79 26.84
C VAL A 384 -4.21 4.68 27.10
N SER A 385 -4.43 5.69 26.27
CA SER A 385 -5.57 6.61 26.38
C SER A 385 -6.92 5.93 26.12
N LEU A 386 -6.96 4.97 25.18
CA LEU A 386 -8.14 4.15 24.90
C LEU A 386 -8.40 3.13 26.00
N TRP A 387 -7.34 2.51 26.52
CA TRP A 387 -7.45 1.55 27.61
C TRP A 387 -8.01 2.19 28.89
N ARG A 388 -7.63 3.45 29.16
CA ARG A 388 -8.15 4.24 30.28
C ARG A 388 -9.59 4.73 30.09
N SER A 389 -10.12 4.77 28.87
CA SER A 389 -11.44 5.34 28.58
C SER A 389 -12.31 4.42 27.73
N ARG A 390 -13.15 3.62 28.41
CA ARG A 390 -14.15 2.74 27.77
C ARG A 390 -15.11 3.51 26.86
N TYR A 391 -15.47 4.74 27.25
CA TYR A 391 -16.34 5.63 26.46
C TYR A 391 -15.69 6.09 25.15
N GLU A 392 -14.40 6.41 25.17
CA GLU A 392 -13.72 6.76 23.92
C GLU A 392 -13.49 5.52 23.05
N PHE A 393 -13.14 4.38 23.65
CA PHE A 393 -13.02 3.11 22.94
C PHE A 393 -14.30 2.71 22.21
N SER A 394 -15.48 2.86 22.84
CA SER A 394 -16.77 2.51 22.21
C SER A 394 -17.06 3.35 20.97
N LYS A 395 -16.43 4.51 20.78
CA LYS A 395 -16.59 5.31 19.55
C LYS A 395 -15.70 4.84 18.40
N VAL A 396 -14.59 4.16 18.70
CA VAL A 396 -13.52 3.88 17.72
C VAL A 396 -13.14 2.41 17.57
N TRP A 397 -13.82 1.49 18.25
CA TRP A 397 -13.50 0.07 18.22
C TRP A 397 -13.45 -0.53 16.80
N LEU A 398 -14.25 -0.02 15.85
CA LEU A 398 -14.19 -0.45 14.44
C LEU A 398 -12.89 -0.05 13.72
N PHE A 399 -12.30 1.10 14.05
CA PHE A 399 -10.98 1.49 13.53
C PHE A 399 -9.87 0.60 14.10
N VAL A 400 -9.99 0.22 15.38
CA VAL A 400 -9.07 -0.74 16.02
C VAL A 400 -9.21 -2.11 15.37
N LEU A 401 -10.44 -2.62 15.25
CA LEU A 401 -10.73 -3.92 14.63
C LEU A 401 -10.16 -3.99 13.22
N PHE A 402 -10.43 -2.99 12.37
CA PHE A 402 -9.92 -2.99 11.01
C PHE A 402 -8.38 -2.96 10.97
N SER A 403 -7.75 -2.14 11.80
CA SER A 403 -6.28 -2.07 11.85
C SER A 403 -5.65 -3.41 12.28
N LEU A 404 -6.28 -4.11 13.23
CA LEU A 404 -5.87 -5.45 13.65
C LEU A 404 -6.12 -6.51 12.57
N LEU A 405 -7.27 -6.46 11.88
CA LEU A 405 -7.59 -7.39 10.79
C LEU A 405 -6.62 -7.22 9.61
N VAL A 406 -6.29 -6.00 9.19
CA VAL A 406 -5.30 -5.77 8.14
C VAL A 406 -3.94 -6.33 8.59
N THR A 407 -3.48 -5.98 9.80
CA THR A 407 -2.19 -6.45 10.31
C THR A 407 -2.15 -7.98 10.43
N GLY A 408 -3.21 -8.61 10.92
CA GLY A 408 -3.31 -10.06 11.04
C GLY A 408 -3.35 -10.74 9.67
N ALA A 409 -4.18 -10.24 8.74
CA ALA A 409 -4.34 -10.81 7.41
C ALA A 409 -3.04 -10.80 6.61
N VAL A 410 -2.28 -9.70 6.62
CA VAL A 410 -1.01 -9.62 5.88
C VAL A 410 0.08 -10.51 6.49
N ASN A 411 0.11 -10.67 7.81
CA ASN A 411 1.08 -11.56 8.47
C ASN A 411 0.69 -13.04 8.31
N TYR A 412 -0.60 -13.35 8.22
CA TYR A 412 -1.09 -14.70 7.94
C TYR A 412 -0.84 -15.10 6.48
N ASN A 413 -1.23 -14.25 5.54
CA ASN A 413 -1.02 -14.44 4.10
C ASN A 413 0.31 -13.83 3.64
N ASN A 414 1.42 -14.23 4.26
CA ASN A 414 2.72 -13.60 4.02
C ASN A 414 3.45 -14.12 2.75
N SER A 415 2.83 -14.95 1.92
CA SER A 415 3.45 -15.49 0.69
C SER A 415 3.96 -14.42 -0.28
N ILE A 416 3.44 -13.19 -0.18
CA ILE A 416 3.96 -11.99 -0.85
C ILE A 416 4.29 -10.97 0.25
N ASN A 417 5.54 -10.57 0.34
CA ASN A 417 6.04 -9.55 1.27
C ASN A 417 6.10 -8.19 0.57
N ALA A 418 5.06 -7.37 0.75
CA ALA A 418 5.07 -5.99 0.28
C ALA A 418 4.36 -5.10 1.29
N SER A 419 5.13 -4.32 2.05
CA SER A 419 4.64 -3.51 3.18
C SER A 419 3.55 -2.51 2.81
N ARG A 420 3.37 -2.18 1.51
CA ARG A 420 2.23 -1.43 0.97
C ARG A 420 0.85 -1.98 1.34
N TYR A 421 0.73 -3.29 1.62
CA TYR A 421 -0.54 -3.87 2.10
C TYR A 421 -0.97 -3.37 3.48
N LEU A 422 -0.05 -2.77 4.26
CA LEU A 422 -0.40 -2.09 5.50
C LEU A 422 -1.03 -0.71 5.27
N LEU A 423 -0.84 -0.08 4.10
CA LEU A 423 -1.25 1.30 3.86
C LEU A 423 -2.72 1.61 4.26
N PRO A 424 -3.71 0.72 4.02
CA PRO A 424 -5.09 0.94 4.42
C PRO A 424 -5.33 1.14 5.92
N LEU A 425 -4.43 0.66 6.79
CA LEU A 425 -4.60 0.81 8.25
C LEU A 425 -4.20 2.21 8.75
N PHE A 426 -3.28 2.91 8.06
CA PHE A 426 -2.73 4.16 8.56
C PHE A 426 -3.74 5.30 8.73
N PRO A 427 -4.74 5.48 7.87
CA PRO A 427 -5.83 6.43 8.11
C PRO A 427 -6.58 6.14 9.42
N CYS A 428 -6.84 4.86 9.72
CA CYS A 428 -7.51 4.45 10.95
C CYS A 428 -6.63 4.75 12.17
N VAL A 429 -5.34 4.40 12.10
CA VAL A 429 -4.36 4.72 13.15
C VAL A 429 -4.25 6.23 13.38
N ALA A 430 -4.23 7.04 12.30
CA ALA A 430 -4.20 8.49 12.40
C ALA A 430 -5.44 9.03 13.15
N VAL A 431 -6.64 8.54 12.85
CA VAL A 431 -7.86 8.89 13.62
C VAL A 431 -7.72 8.47 15.08
N LEU A 432 -7.26 7.25 15.35
CA LEU A 432 -7.12 6.71 16.71
C LEU A 432 -6.22 7.57 17.59
N THR A 433 -5.14 8.16 17.06
CA THR A 433 -4.26 9.05 17.85
C THR A 433 -4.96 10.32 18.35
N GLY A 434 -6.08 10.73 17.74
CA GLY A 434 -6.89 11.87 18.20
C GLY A 434 -7.41 11.71 19.64
N VAL A 435 -7.53 10.46 20.14
CA VAL A 435 -7.97 10.15 21.51
C VAL A 435 -7.06 10.77 22.58
N ILE A 436 -5.78 10.99 22.27
CA ILE A 436 -4.81 11.60 23.20
C ILE A 436 -5.30 12.98 23.64
N MET A 437 -5.96 13.72 22.74
CA MET A 437 -6.54 15.02 23.04
C MET A 437 -7.83 14.95 23.85
N ALA A 438 -8.56 13.83 23.80
CA ALA A 438 -9.80 13.62 24.54
C ALA A 438 -9.55 13.12 25.96
N SER A 439 -8.65 12.16 26.15
CA SER A 439 -8.38 11.52 27.45
C SER A 439 -7.53 12.38 28.39
N ASN A 440 -6.71 13.29 27.87
CA ASN A 440 -5.75 14.08 28.65
C ASN A 440 -6.16 15.55 28.81
N ARG A 441 -7.47 15.84 28.86
CA ARG A 441 -8.00 17.22 28.92
C ARG A 441 -7.61 17.97 30.19
N ASN A 442 -7.36 17.24 31.28
CA ASN A 442 -7.03 17.77 32.60
C ASN A 442 -5.52 17.94 32.82
N GLU A 443 -4.68 17.56 31.85
CA GLU A 443 -3.22 17.69 31.97
C GLU A 443 -2.77 19.16 31.98
N GLY A 444 -1.68 19.41 32.72
CA GLY A 444 -1.14 20.75 32.95
C GLY A 444 -0.66 21.46 31.68
N ARG A 445 -0.57 22.80 31.74
CA ARG A 445 -0.15 23.66 30.61
C ARG A 445 1.22 23.27 30.04
N VAL A 446 2.14 22.78 30.86
CA VAL A 446 3.49 22.32 30.47
C VAL A 446 3.41 21.08 29.60
N TRP A 447 2.67 20.05 30.02
CA TRP A 447 2.46 18.82 29.25
C TRP A 447 1.91 19.12 27.85
N ARG A 448 0.88 19.98 27.76
CA ARG A 448 0.27 20.35 26.48
C ARG A 448 1.22 21.10 25.55
N LYS A 449 2.13 21.91 26.10
CA LYS A 449 3.17 22.62 25.33
C LYS A 449 4.24 21.66 24.82
N CYS A 450 4.78 20.77 25.68
CA CYS A 450 5.77 19.78 25.28
C CYS A 450 5.20 18.81 24.24
N PHE A 451 4.00 18.28 24.49
CA PHE A 451 3.28 17.42 23.54
C PHE A 451 3.02 18.13 22.21
N GLY A 452 2.56 19.39 22.25
CA GLY A 452 2.37 20.21 21.06
C GLY A 452 3.66 20.47 20.29
N ALA A 453 4.78 20.71 20.98
CA ALA A 453 6.08 20.90 20.36
C ALA A 453 6.61 19.62 19.70
N THR A 454 6.51 18.47 20.37
CA THR A 454 6.88 17.16 19.79
C THR A 454 6.07 16.86 18.54
N LEU A 455 4.77 17.16 18.54
CA LEU A 455 3.90 16.99 17.38
C LEU A 455 4.25 17.92 16.22
N LEU A 456 4.43 19.21 16.49
CA LEU A 456 4.60 20.23 15.46
C LEU A 456 6.03 20.33 14.91
N LEU A 457 7.03 19.84 15.66
CA LEU A 457 8.44 19.90 15.26
C LEU A 457 9.05 18.51 15.06
N GLY A 458 8.80 17.56 15.96
CA GLY A 458 9.43 16.24 15.91
C GLY A 458 9.05 15.42 14.67
N ILE A 459 7.75 15.41 14.33
CA ILE A 459 7.27 14.65 13.15
C ILE A 459 7.83 15.25 11.85
N PRO A 460 7.64 16.55 11.53
CA PRO A 460 8.19 17.10 10.30
C PRO A 460 9.71 16.96 10.19
N LEU A 461 10.46 17.26 11.25
CA LEU A 461 11.93 17.19 11.21
C LEU A 461 12.46 15.79 10.88
N SER A 462 11.73 14.73 11.25
CA SER A 462 12.12 13.36 10.90
C SER A 462 11.92 13.03 9.42
N VAL A 463 10.89 13.60 8.77
CA VAL A 463 10.43 13.15 7.44
C VAL A 463 10.82 14.11 6.33
N LEU A 464 10.80 15.42 6.59
CA LEU A 464 11.07 16.45 5.57
C LEU A 464 12.44 16.33 4.87
N PRO A 465 13.53 15.96 5.54
CA PRO A 465 14.84 15.82 4.90
C PRO A 465 14.86 14.77 3.77
N TRP A 466 13.90 13.85 3.76
CA TRP A 466 13.81 12.78 2.76
C TRP A 466 13.07 13.19 1.50
N HIS A 467 12.64 14.45 1.38
CA HIS A 467 12.01 14.93 0.15
C HIS A 467 12.98 14.87 -1.05
N PRO A 468 12.57 14.35 -2.22
CA PRO A 468 11.29 13.70 -2.56
C PRO A 468 11.28 12.17 -2.40
N SER A 469 12.38 11.56 -1.99
CA SER A 469 12.61 10.11 -1.90
C SER A 469 12.05 9.45 -0.63
N TYR A 470 10.75 9.62 -0.38
CA TYR A 470 10.11 9.02 0.79
C TYR A 470 10.08 7.49 0.76
N LEU A 471 10.13 6.88 -0.43
CA LEU A 471 10.13 5.42 -0.56
C LEU A 471 11.36 4.80 0.11
N GLY A 472 12.52 5.47 0.05
CA GLY A 472 13.74 5.03 0.71
C GLY A 472 13.83 5.40 2.19
N TYR A 473 12.78 5.97 2.79
CA TYR A 473 12.78 6.36 4.20
C TYR A 473 12.98 5.17 5.15
N PHE A 474 13.95 5.28 6.04
CA PHE A 474 14.14 4.43 7.21
C PHE A 474 14.35 5.31 8.44
N SER A 475 13.80 4.89 9.59
CA SER A 475 13.95 5.63 10.84
C SER A 475 15.41 5.66 11.27
N SER A 476 15.83 6.72 11.96
CA SER A 476 17.21 6.88 12.42
C SER A 476 17.65 5.69 13.27
N VAL A 477 16.77 5.23 14.19
CA VAL A 477 17.04 4.05 15.00
C VAL A 477 17.22 2.80 14.14
N SER A 478 16.41 2.59 13.09
CA SER A 478 16.56 1.39 12.25
C SER A 478 17.79 1.41 11.34
N CYS A 479 18.26 2.60 10.96
CA CYS A 479 19.48 2.76 10.19
C CYS A 479 20.72 2.43 11.02
N GLU A 480 20.77 2.91 12.27
CA GLU A 480 21.87 2.63 13.20
C GLU A 480 21.79 1.20 13.74
N VAL A 481 20.62 0.80 14.22
CA VAL A 481 20.38 -0.52 14.80
C VAL A 481 20.09 -1.52 13.69
N GLY A 482 21.14 -2.25 13.31
CA GLY A 482 21.03 -3.38 12.41
C GLY A 482 21.00 -3.03 10.92
N GLY A 483 21.27 -1.79 10.53
CA GLY A 483 21.48 -1.40 9.13
C GLY A 483 20.27 -1.70 8.23
N MET A 484 19.05 -1.47 8.72
CA MET A 484 17.83 -1.97 8.08
C MET A 484 17.66 -1.47 6.63
N HIS A 485 18.09 -0.26 6.31
CA HIS A 485 18.06 0.29 4.95
C HIS A 485 18.79 -0.59 3.91
N ARG A 486 19.71 -1.46 4.32
CA ARG A 486 20.43 -2.41 3.46
C ARG A 486 19.75 -3.77 3.33
N LYS A 487 18.75 -4.07 4.17
CA LYS A 487 18.13 -5.40 4.27
C LYS A 487 16.87 -5.56 3.42
N PHE A 488 16.43 -4.49 2.75
CA PHE A 488 15.22 -4.46 1.94
C PHE A 488 15.54 -4.04 0.50
N ILE A 489 14.69 -4.45 -0.43
CA ILE A 489 14.73 -4.12 -1.87
C ILE A 489 13.31 -3.86 -2.38
N TYR A 490 13.15 -3.51 -3.66
CA TYR A 490 11.85 -3.31 -4.33
C TYR A 490 10.97 -2.25 -3.64
N SER A 491 9.68 -2.55 -3.43
CA SER A 491 8.67 -1.63 -2.90
C SER A 491 8.96 -1.10 -1.50
N GLU A 492 9.98 -1.63 -0.84
CA GLU A 492 10.44 -1.24 0.48
C GLU A 492 11.54 -0.19 0.45
N ASN A 493 12.23 0.03 -0.67
CA ASN A 493 13.29 1.05 -0.77
C ASN A 493 13.46 1.56 -2.20
N ASP A 494 13.75 0.65 -3.13
CA ASP A 494 14.14 0.96 -4.51
C ASP A 494 13.21 0.26 -5.51
N TRP A 495 12.28 1.04 -6.08
CA TRP A 495 11.34 0.60 -7.11
C TRP A 495 11.60 1.29 -8.46
N GLY A 496 12.77 1.92 -8.62
CA GLY A 496 13.19 2.65 -9.81
C GLY A 496 12.79 4.13 -9.86
N GLN A 497 12.41 4.72 -8.73
CA GLN A 497 11.85 6.07 -8.63
C GLN A 497 12.88 7.21 -8.63
N ASP A 498 14.17 6.93 -8.43
CA ASP A 498 15.19 7.98 -8.18
C ASP A 498 16.10 8.28 -9.38
N ILE A 499 15.77 7.80 -10.58
CA ILE A 499 16.60 7.99 -11.80
C ILE A 499 16.70 9.48 -12.18
N LEU A 500 15.59 10.22 -12.09
CA LEU A 500 15.59 11.67 -12.31
C LEU A 500 16.29 12.45 -11.18
N ILE A 501 16.49 11.83 -10.02
CA ILE A 501 17.28 12.40 -8.93
C ILE A 501 18.76 12.18 -9.21
N LEU A 502 19.14 11.01 -9.74
CA LEU A 502 20.50 10.73 -10.23
C LEU A 502 20.94 11.75 -11.29
N ASP A 503 20.07 12.08 -12.24
CA ASP A 503 20.34 13.12 -13.25
C ASP A 503 20.64 14.49 -12.63
N ARG A 504 19.77 14.94 -11.71
CA ARG A 504 19.97 16.21 -10.99
C ARG A 504 21.21 16.21 -10.10
N TRP A 505 21.56 15.07 -9.53
CA TRP A 505 22.77 14.89 -8.74
C TRP A 505 24.02 14.96 -9.64
N TYR A 506 23.99 14.31 -10.80
CA TYR A 506 25.09 14.30 -11.78
C TYR A 506 25.38 15.72 -12.30
N ALA A 507 24.33 16.44 -12.71
CA ALA A 507 24.45 17.82 -13.20
C ALA A 507 25.04 18.80 -12.16
N LYS A 508 24.82 18.57 -10.86
CA LYS A 508 25.35 19.43 -9.78
C LYS A 508 26.83 19.23 -9.49
N LYS A 509 27.40 18.08 -9.86
CA LYS A 509 28.74 17.66 -9.45
C LYS A 509 29.80 17.88 -10.53
N SER A 510 29.41 18.20 -11.77
CA SER A 510 30.30 18.51 -12.92
C SER A 510 31.44 17.49 -13.04
N PHE A 511 31.10 16.21 -13.23
CA PHE A 511 32.10 15.14 -13.29
C PHE A 511 32.87 15.16 -14.61
N ASN A 512 34.20 15.19 -14.55
CA ASN A 512 35.09 14.97 -15.71
C ASN A 512 35.37 13.47 -15.98
N ALA A 513 34.51 12.56 -15.51
CA ALA A 513 34.73 11.11 -15.65
C ALA A 513 33.44 10.38 -16.02
N SER A 514 33.59 9.22 -16.65
CA SER A 514 32.47 8.37 -17.07
C SER A 514 31.64 7.87 -15.87
N LEU A 515 30.31 7.81 -16.04
CA LEU A 515 29.39 7.26 -15.05
C LEU A 515 28.74 5.98 -15.59
N HIS A 516 29.04 4.85 -14.97
CA HIS A 516 28.36 3.60 -15.26
C HIS A 516 27.09 3.50 -14.43
N VAL A 517 25.95 3.20 -15.05
CA VAL A 517 24.63 3.19 -14.39
C VAL A 517 24.04 1.79 -14.45
N ALA A 518 23.80 1.19 -13.28
CA ALA A 518 23.15 -0.10 -13.09
C ALA A 518 21.98 0.08 -12.11
N VAL A 519 20.83 0.53 -12.62
CA VAL A 519 19.66 0.84 -11.81
C VAL A 519 18.44 0.02 -12.20
N TYR A 520 17.64 -0.34 -11.21
CA TYR A 520 16.38 -1.02 -11.39
C TYR A 520 15.34 -0.08 -12.04
N SER A 521 14.85 -0.39 -13.25
CA SER A 521 13.90 0.48 -13.97
C SER A 521 13.02 -0.28 -14.98
N PRO A 522 11.74 0.10 -15.16
CA PRO A 522 10.91 -0.40 -16.25
C PRO A 522 11.18 0.27 -17.59
N CYS A 523 11.86 1.41 -17.60
CA CYS A 523 11.98 2.23 -18.79
C CYS A 523 13.19 1.81 -19.61
N PRO A 524 13.09 1.88 -20.95
CA PRO A 524 14.26 1.80 -21.81
C PRO A 524 15.21 2.96 -21.51
N TRP A 525 16.49 2.75 -21.80
CA TRP A 525 17.50 3.80 -21.67
C TRP A 525 17.84 4.43 -23.02
N PRO A 526 18.00 5.76 -23.08
CA PRO A 526 17.90 6.73 -21.99
C PRO A 526 16.47 6.93 -21.46
N TYR A 527 16.32 7.05 -20.13
CA TYR A 527 15.03 7.35 -19.51
C TYR A 527 14.47 8.71 -20.03
N PRO A 528 13.18 8.80 -20.40
CA PRO A 528 12.59 10.04 -20.90
C PRO A 528 12.68 11.17 -19.87
N GLY A 529 13.19 12.34 -20.26
CA GLY A 529 13.41 13.48 -19.37
C GLY A 529 14.80 13.55 -18.72
N LEU A 530 15.73 12.63 -19.00
CA LEU A 530 17.13 12.77 -18.60
C LEU A 530 17.83 13.93 -19.33
N SER A 531 18.78 14.60 -18.67
CA SER A 531 19.64 15.60 -19.29
C SER A 531 20.53 15.01 -20.39
N SER A 532 20.88 15.81 -21.41
CA SER A 532 21.80 15.40 -22.47
C SER A 532 23.17 14.98 -21.92
N GLU A 533 23.60 15.61 -20.83
CA GLU A 533 24.88 15.35 -20.17
C GLU A 533 24.94 13.93 -19.62
N LEU A 534 23.95 13.50 -18.83
CA LEU A 534 23.90 12.13 -18.33
C LEU A 534 23.68 11.13 -19.48
N ARG A 535 22.84 11.44 -20.46
CA ARG A 535 22.59 10.54 -21.60
C ARG A 535 23.86 10.21 -22.39
N LEU A 536 24.74 11.19 -22.58
CA LEU A 536 25.96 11.02 -23.37
C LEU A 536 27.12 10.45 -22.56
N ASN A 537 27.22 10.78 -21.27
CA ASN A 537 28.35 10.42 -20.41
C ASN A 537 28.11 9.19 -19.54
N SER A 538 26.98 8.50 -19.74
CA SER A 538 26.67 7.26 -19.03
C SER A 538 26.51 6.05 -19.92
N THR A 539 27.00 4.93 -19.44
CA THR A 539 26.68 3.62 -20.01
C THR A 539 25.67 2.94 -19.11
N PHE A 540 24.50 2.63 -19.66
CA PHE A 540 23.44 1.94 -18.94
C PHE A 540 23.43 0.44 -19.24
N MET A 541 23.14 -0.34 -18.22
CA MET A 541 22.92 -1.77 -18.33
C MET A 541 21.42 -2.06 -18.17
N PRO A 542 20.69 -2.37 -19.26
CA PRO A 542 19.25 -2.56 -19.19
C PRO A 542 18.88 -3.77 -18.33
N THR A 543 18.08 -3.56 -17.29
CA THR A 543 17.39 -4.64 -16.60
C THR A 543 16.27 -5.14 -17.51
N GLU A 544 16.34 -6.39 -17.99
CA GLU A 544 15.18 -7.02 -18.62
C GLU A 544 14.09 -7.21 -17.58
N SER A 545 12.87 -6.74 -17.81
CA SER A 545 11.77 -7.03 -16.89
C SER A 545 11.27 -8.49 -16.99
N VAL A 546 11.59 -9.18 -18.10
CA VAL A 546 11.15 -10.57 -18.38
C VAL A 546 12.18 -11.61 -17.93
N GLY A 547 13.37 -11.17 -17.51
CA GLY A 547 14.47 -12.02 -17.10
C GLY A 547 14.91 -11.68 -15.68
N ARG A 548 15.10 -12.71 -14.85
CA ARG A 548 15.51 -12.65 -13.43
C ARG A 548 16.89 -12.01 -13.19
N PHE A 549 17.45 -11.28 -14.16
CA PHE A 549 18.85 -10.93 -14.21
C PHE A 549 19.08 -9.44 -13.96
N ALA A 550 19.63 -9.11 -12.79
CA ALA A 550 20.19 -7.78 -12.54
C ALA A 550 21.42 -7.62 -13.46
N ARG A 551 21.34 -6.72 -14.44
CA ARG A 551 22.50 -6.41 -15.30
C ARG A 551 23.43 -5.44 -14.58
N VAL A 552 24.32 -6.02 -13.77
CA VAL A 552 25.38 -5.31 -13.04
C VAL A 552 26.74 -5.50 -13.74
N PRO A 553 27.73 -4.61 -13.51
CA PRO A 553 29.06 -4.78 -14.10
C PRO A 553 29.74 -6.08 -13.64
N THR A 554 30.72 -6.53 -14.41
CA THR A 554 31.54 -7.73 -14.10
C THR A 554 32.87 -7.39 -13.45
N CYS A 555 33.31 -6.13 -13.53
CA CYS A 555 34.54 -5.64 -12.92
C CYS A 555 34.51 -4.09 -12.83
N PRO A 556 35.39 -3.47 -12.01
CA PRO A 556 35.42 -2.02 -11.87
C PRO A 556 35.99 -1.36 -13.12
N LYS A 557 35.52 -0.15 -13.39
CA LYS A 557 36.06 0.74 -14.43
C LYS A 557 36.37 2.09 -13.80
N VAL A 558 37.49 2.69 -14.20
CA VAL A 558 37.90 4.02 -13.73
C VAL A 558 36.77 5.02 -14.00
N GLY A 559 36.41 5.78 -12.96
CA GLY A 559 35.26 6.68 -13.00
C GLY A 559 34.25 6.36 -11.90
N TYR A 560 32.97 6.54 -12.21
CA TYR A 560 31.89 6.38 -11.24
C TYR A 560 30.99 5.18 -11.59
N LEU A 561 30.45 4.53 -10.56
CA LEU A 561 29.39 3.53 -10.67
C LEU A 561 28.21 3.99 -9.81
N ALA A 562 27.08 4.27 -10.45
CA ALA A 562 25.79 4.38 -9.80
C ALA A 562 25.08 3.03 -9.88
N ILE A 563 24.83 2.39 -8.73
CA ILE A 563 24.15 1.11 -8.65
C ILE A 563 22.98 1.19 -7.67
N SER A 564 21.80 0.78 -8.10
CA SER A 564 20.62 0.83 -7.22
C SER A 564 20.67 -0.27 -6.16
N VAL A 565 20.06 -0.01 -4.99
CA VAL A 565 20.06 -0.94 -3.85
C VAL A 565 19.47 -2.29 -4.25
N THR A 566 18.38 -2.29 -5.03
CA THR A 566 17.77 -3.54 -5.51
C THR A 566 18.74 -4.34 -6.38
N CYS A 567 19.42 -3.70 -7.33
CA CYS A 567 20.38 -4.39 -8.20
C CYS A 567 21.57 -4.96 -7.43
N LEU A 568 22.17 -4.18 -6.52
CA LEU A 568 23.31 -4.62 -5.72
C LEU A 568 22.93 -5.79 -4.81
N ASN A 569 21.85 -5.64 -4.04
CA ASN A 569 21.44 -6.62 -3.04
C ASN A 569 20.96 -7.94 -3.65
N LEU A 570 20.24 -7.89 -4.78
CA LEU A 570 19.78 -9.09 -5.47
C LEU A 570 20.94 -9.85 -6.11
N ALA A 571 21.96 -9.15 -6.62
CA ALA A 571 23.17 -9.76 -7.18
C ALA A 571 24.02 -10.48 -6.12
N CYS A 572 23.97 -10.01 -4.87
CA CYS A 572 24.65 -10.61 -3.71
C CYS A 572 23.84 -11.73 -3.04
N ALA A 573 22.55 -11.90 -3.37
CA ALA A 573 21.63 -12.72 -2.61
C ALA A 573 21.90 -14.24 -2.72
N THR A 574 21.39 -14.99 -1.75
CA THR A 574 21.38 -16.46 -1.74
C THR A 574 19.93 -17.00 -1.68
N SER A 575 19.68 -18.17 -2.26
CA SER A 575 18.44 -18.90 -2.01
C SER A 575 18.41 -19.35 -0.54
N TYR A 576 17.29 -19.10 0.13
CA TYR A 576 17.07 -19.57 1.50
C TYR A 576 16.98 -21.10 1.54
N GLU A 577 16.36 -21.70 0.53
CA GLU A 577 16.07 -23.13 0.48
C GLU A 577 17.33 -23.97 0.22
N THR A 578 18.24 -23.52 -0.66
CA THR A 578 19.45 -24.29 -0.99
C THR A 578 20.71 -23.77 -0.33
N GLY A 579 20.71 -22.50 0.12
CA GLY A 579 21.91 -21.81 0.60
C GLY A 579 22.84 -21.35 -0.53
N ASP A 580 22.56 -21.72 -1.78
CA ASP A 580 23.36 -21.34 -2.94
C ASP A 580 23.12 -19.89 -3.33
N ARG A 581 24.02 -19.38 -4.17
CA ARG A 581 23.86 -18.10 -4.84
C ARG A 581 22.52 -18.04 -5.58
N TYR A 582 21.73 -16.99 -5.32
CA TYR A 582 20.51 -16.75 -6.06
C TYR A 582 20.89 -16.42 -7.51
N PRO A 583 20.29 -17.09 -8.51
CA PRO A 583 20.76 -17.00 -9.90
C PRO A 583 20.30 -15.71 -10.61
N ALA A 584 20.41 -14.56 -9.93
CA ALA A 584 20.07 -13.25 -10.48
C ALA A 584 21.15 -12.63 -11.39
N CYS A 585 22.33 -13.22 -11.47
CA CYS A 585 23.40 -12.72 -12.32
C CYS A 585 24.40 -13.86 -12.61
N SER A 586 25.48 -13.57 -13.33
CA SER A 586 26.61 -14.50 -13.46
C SER A 586 27.42 -14.59 -12.17
N VAL A 587 28.25 -15.63 -12.04
CA VAL A 587 29.17 -15.79 -10.90
C VAL A 587 30.13 -14.60 -10.80
N LYS A 588 30.65 -14.11 -11.94
CA LYS A 588 31.55 -12.94 -12.00
C LYS A 588 30.86 -11.68 -11.48
N GLN A 589 29.63 -11.43 -11.90
CA GLN A 589 28.81 -10.31 -11.42
C GLN A 589 28.54 -10.38 -9.91
N THR A 590 28.19 -11.56 -9.38
CA THR A 590 28.01 -11.71 -7.92
C THR A 590 29.29 -11.44 -7.16
N LYS A 591 30.45 -11.94 -7.62
CA LYS A 591 31.75 -11.64 -7.00
C LYS A 591 32.03 -10.14 -7.01
N PHE A 592 31.77 -9.46 -8.14
CA PHE A 592 31.94 -8.02 -8.26
C PHE A 592 31.03 -7.26 -7.30
N CYS A 593 29.73 -7.57 -7.27
CA CYS A 593 28.79 -6.93 -6.37
C CYS A 593 29.13 -7.13 -4.89
N LYS A 594 29.60 -8.32 -4.48
CA LYS A 594 30.08 -8.55 -3.10
C LYS A 594 31.31 -7.70 -2.77
N TRP A 595 32.22 -7.53 -3.72
CA TRP A 595 33.37 -6.64 -3.55
C TRP A 595 32.93 -5.17 -3.46
N VAL A 596 31.97 -4.74 -4.28
CA VAL A 596 31.39 -3.38 -4.19
C VAL A 596 30.64 -3.17 -2.86
N GLU A 597 29.85 -4.14 -2.41
CA GLU A 597 29.09 -4.08 -1.15
C GLU A 597 30.01 -3.96 0.08
N SER A 598 31.23 -4.50 0.00
CA SER A 598 32.23 -4.37 1.07
C SER A 598 32.82 -2.95 1.21
N ARG A 599 32.58 -2.08 0.23
CA ARG A 599 33.11 -0.72 0.16
C ARG A 599 32.08 0.30 0.65
N VAL A 600 32.56 1.44 1.13
CA VAL A 600 31.70 2.54 1.53
C VAL A 600 31.33 3.35 0.28
N PRO A 601 30.03 3.55 -0.03
CA PRO A 601 29.63 4.40 -1.14
C PRO A 601 30.04 5.85 -0.85
N MET A 602 30.44 6.57 -1.90
CA MET A 602 30.74 8.00 -1.84
C MET A 602 29.47 8.82 -1.54
N ASP A 603 28.35 8.42 -2.14
CA ASP A 603 27.08 9.10 -2.01
C ASP A 603 25.91 8.11 -2.11
N CYS A 604 24.74 8.50 -1.62
CA CYS A 604 23.50 7.75 -1.73
C CYS A 604 22.42 8.66 -2.32
N VAL A 605 22.20 8.56 -3.62
CA VAL A 605 21.27 9.40 -4.36
C VAL A 605 19.85 8.87 -4.21
N GLY A 606 18.94 9.74 -3.79
CA GLY A 606 17.53 9.40 -3.58
C GLY A 606 17.30 8.28 -2.56
N ALA A 607 18.25 8.05 -1.63
CA ALA A 607 18.23 6.96 -0.66
C ALA A 607 18.24 5.52 -1.25
N SER A 608 18.27 5.37 -2.57
CA SER A 608 18.11 4.09 -3.26
C SER A 608 19.19 3.79 -4.30
N ILE A 609 20.08 4.75 -4.61
CA ILE A 609 21.17 4.59 -5.59
C ILE A 609 22.51 4.89 -4.91
N TYR A 610 23.33 3.87 -4.74
CA TYR A 610 24.69 4.03 -4.23
C TYR A 610 25.63 4.47 -5.35
N VAL A 611 26.47 5.46 -5.06
CA VAL A 611 27.51 5.92 -5.96
C VAL A 611 28.89 5.56 -5.42
N TYR A 612 29.68 4.85 -6.22
CA TYR A 612 31.07 4.52 -5.95
C TYR A 612 31.97 5.23 -6.95
N ARG A 613 33.20 5.55 -6.54
CA ARG A 613 34.27 6.00 -7.45
C ARG A 613 35.37 4.96 -7.43
N PHE A 614 35.80 4.59 -8.63
CA PHE A 614 36.91 3.68 -8.85
C PHE A 614 38.06 4.42 -9.54
N THR A 615 39.26 4.11 -9.06
CA THR A 615 40.56 4.59 -9.56
C THR A 615 41.28 3.45 -10.28
N SER A 616 42.44 3.74 -10.88
CA SER A 616 43.33 2.71 -11.43
C SER A 616 43.70 1.65 -10.39
N ASP A 617 43.97 2.09 -9.16
CA ASP A 617 44.38 1.23 -8.06
C ASP A 617 43.27 0.24 -7.68
N ASP A 618 42.01 0.67 -7.75
CA ASP A 618 40.86 -0.21 -7.52
C ASP A 618 40.70 -1.29 -8.59
N VAL A 619 41.06 -0.97 -9.84
CA VAL A 619 41.06 -1.93 -10.95
C VAL A 619 42.18 -2.95 -10.76
N ASP A 620 43.37 -2.49 -10.37
CA ASP A 620 44.50 -3.37 -10.11
C ASP A 620 44.25 -4.24 -8.86
N GLU A 621 43.64 -3.70 -7.79
CA GLU A 621 43.18 -4.44 -6.62
C GLU A 621 42.21 -5.56 -7.03
N TRP A 622 41.17 -5.23 -7.81
CA TRP A 622 40.23 -6.23 -8.31
C TRP A 622 40.92 -7.33 -9.11
N ASN A 623 41.85 -6.96 -10.00
CA ASN A 623 42.60 -7.93 -10.80
C ASN A 623 43.51 -8.83 -9.95
N ALA A 624 44.02 -8.34 -8.82
CA ALA A 624 44.85 -9.12 -7.91
C ALA A 624 44.05 -10.15 -7.09
N ILE A 625 42.78 -9.84 -6.75
CA ILE A 625 41.94 -10.71 -5.90
C ILE A 625 40.93 -11.56 -6.68
N SER A 626 40.67 -11.23 -7.95
CA SER A 626 39.68 -11.91 -8.78
C SER A 626 40.30 -12.99 -9.64
N ASP A 627 39.80 -14.22 -9.52
CA ASP A 627 40.12 -15.31 -10.47
C ASP A 627 39.60 -15.04 -11.90
N MET A 628 38.91 -13.91 -12.12
CA MET A 628 38.38 -13.46 -13.41
C MET A 628 38.71 -11.97 -13.61
N PRO A 629 39.95 -11.61 -14.03
CA PRO A 629 40.37 -10.22 -14.17
C PRO A 629 39.54 -9.45 -15.23
N CYS A 630 39.64 -8.13 -15.21
CA CYS A 630 39.13 -7.28 -16.30
C CYS A 630 39.90 -7.57 -17.59
N GLU A 631 39.22 -7.53 -18.74
CA GLU A 631 39.90 -7.61 -20.03
C GLU A 631 40.73 -6.34 -20.29
N LEU A 632 41.91 -6.50 -20.93
CA LEU A 632 42.94 -5.47 -21.15
C LEU A 632 42.46 -4.18 -21.87
N GLY A 633 41.24 -4.15 -22.42
CA GLY A 633 40.65 -3.00 -23.10
C GLY A 633 39.82 -2.04 -22.23
N GLN A 634 39.69 -2.26 -20.91
CA GLN A 634 38.89 -1.40 -20.02
C GLN A 634 39.70 -0.32 -19.27
N ARG A 635 41.01 -0.21 -19.53
CA ARG A 635 41.83 0.96 -19.17
C ARG A 635 41.56 2.07 -20.19
N SER A 636 40.46 2.82 -20.05
CA SER A 636 40.29 4.06 -20.82
C SER A 636 41.28 5.10 -20.31
N VAL A 637 41.98 5.73 -21.26
CA VAL A 637 43.06 6.72 -21.13
C VAL A 637 42.76 7.78 -20.07
N GLU A 638 43.79 8.08 -19.27
CA GLU A 638 43.85 9.07 -18.18
C GLU A 638 43.23 10.44 -18.48
#